data_AF-A0A937ND14-F1
#
_entry.id   AF-A0A937ND14-F1
#
_cell.length_a   1.000
_cell.length_b   1.000
_cell.length_c   1.000
_cell.angle_alpha   90.00
_cell.angle_beta   90.00
_cell.angle_gamma   90.00
#
_symmetry.space_group_name_H-M   'P 1'
#
loop_
_entity.id
_entity.type
_entity.pdbx_description
1 polymer ?
#
loop_
_entity_poly.entity_id
_entity_poly.type
_entity_poly.pdbx_seq_one_letter_code
_entity_poly.pdbx_strand_id
1 'polypeptide(L)'
;TPFPQEVPKAHEYRFYNGGSNAQIWKGRNIVYGRACILAYDPDGELKDKWGRIQKGELVFNWFNARQALFDSSMAYVTTDYHVLAVKQDLLEDLAKNECREFEETYKRLRVPSYLDLLDRYDRLFQEHGKDDPRVRSLEQGALRWGGENWSKWPDASAAIFAKFRQKCQWMTPLKATESLILSGDVIYAGGEDKVIALDTETGETLWNTEIGSRVRGLAVANGRLYVSSIDGSVRCFVPSAARTQSMHEVIASEPQRKSFRERRSQLAQVAQRLADKADSKKGYCLIVAGDTAALAAEIAGATDYRVEMIAADGADLRVMRADLAAAGLYGGRVCVRRASLADLPFPPYVFNLVIDQGSFASGKPSVPVRELFRVTKPCGGVCLLGKPDGTPGIPLDSASLAKDLEALQRENGVAERTDGLLKITRGRIPRSTDWTHNYANAANTYCSEDPLVKGPFGVLWYGEPGPQKRIERHAAPPVPLVVGSSLFTIGYDLVMAYDVYNGVPNWERKIEGASRQHLPINTSNLAADDYSLFLVLDNGECWRLEARTGETLSVYEAPRVDRAKRAAWAWIALDGNLLYGSRAEYDDRSRKTSEQTSNCVFALDKDTGATVWTCDGEGIDHDGIAVGAGRIFLVDRALADAERRQAQADAVKDPSVPDRKAVDQRGQPIAPDLRKLVALDARGGQKLWQVPLDVTDITLDDVTVQGRGGVACMYKDGVVVVHGTGSLGHPHKEFLRGEFARRAIYAFDSQTGRLLWGGRKGYRKRPIIVGDHVYAEPFAWHLKTGELKTILNPLSGQEQPLDFHRGYIGCSHILASSSALFGAKGGVGYWNLDERGGFTPFGGVGMACGLCAVPAGGVFAAPEGRSGCTCDVPIHTSMTLYPKPTAEAWSRGFAAGRADVVSLPVQTVSVNLGAPGFREDPDGNLWIPYPARIEAGIVGDWLPTYQHNQQMCYRLKELTTTIAETKKPWIFTSGYANEKPLAFRLIGDGQPSGAYTVRLFFAEPEDLEVGQRVFSVSLMGKTVLEDFGIARAAGGVRKAIVKEFSGIEVRDELEIRLLPSSKAAMNKPVLCGFQAFRE
;
A
#
# COMPACT_ATOMS: atom_id res chain seq x y z
N THR A 1 10.52 10.54 -10.90
CA THR A 1 11.54 11.02 -11.86
C THR A 1 12.77 11.43 -11.07
N PRO A 2 13.99 11.01 -11.41
CA PRO A 2 15.18 11.44 -10.67
C PRO A 2 15.51 12.90 -10.98
N PHE A 3 15.84 13.68 -9.94
CA PHE A 3 16.34 15.06 -10.08
C PHE A 3 17.71 15.06 -10.79
N PRO A 4 18.02 16.06 -11.63
CA PRO A 4 19.33 16.20 -12.27
C PRO A 4 20.45 16.40 -11.23
N GLN A 5 21.63 15.86 -11.51
CA GLN A 5 22.81 15.87 -10.60
C GLN A 5 23.42 17.26 -10.34
N GLU A 6 22.86 18.33 -10.91
CA GLU A 6 23.37 19.70 -10.84
C GLU A 6 22.86 20.51 -9.63
N VAL A 7 22.53 19.85 -8.52
CA VAL A 7 22.47 20.50 -7.20
C VAL A 7 23.66 20.01 -6.35
N PRO A 8 24.92 20.35 -6.69
CA PRO A 8 26.06 19.83 -5.95
C PRO A 8 26.27 20.73 -4.73
N LYS A 9 26.17 20.13 -3.54
CA LYS A 9 26.54 20.70 -2.24
C LYS A 9 25.57 21.75 -1.66
N ALA A 10 24.42 21.29 -1.17
CA ALA A 10 23.81 21.97 -0.03
C ALA A 10 23.01 20.98 0.82
N HIS A 11 23.53 20.73 2.02
CA HIS A 11 22.87 20.02 3.11
C HIS A 11 21.57 20.75 3.56
N GLU A 12 21.30 21.93 3.00
CA GLU A 12 20.18 22.84 3.29
C GLU A 12 18.96 22.63 2.38
N TYR A 13 19.09 21.95 1.23
CA TYR A 13 17.97 21.63 0.33
C TYR A 13 17.32 20.28 0.66
N ARG A 14 16.87 20.10 1.92
CA ARG A 14 15.98 18.98 2.26
C ARG A 14 14.59 19.24 1.65
N PHE A 15 14.26 18.54 0.57
CA PHE A 15 12.92 18.55 -0.01
C PHE A 15 12.00 17.67 0.83
N TYR A 16 10.91 18.24 1.35
CA TYR A 16 9.77 17.44 1.79
C TYR A 16 8.93 17.15 0.56
N ASN A 17 8.75 15.87 0.24
CA ASN A 17 7.68 15.38 -0.63
C ASN A 17 7.67 15.88 -2.09
N GLY A 18 8.42 15.21 -2.97
CA GLY A 18 8.24 15.33 -4.42
C GLY A 18 6.95 14.69 -4.97
N GLY A 19 5.85 14.66 -4.21
CA GLY A 19 4.65 13.88 -4.59
C GLY A 19 3.30 14.56 -4.38
N SER A 20 3.11 15.38 -3.35
CA SER A 20 1.77 15.91 -3.02
C SER A 20 1.58 17.39 -3.33
N ASN A 21 2.67 18.16 -3.44
CA ASN A 21 2.61 19.61 -3.57
C ASN A 21 3.09 20.09 -4.93
N ALA A 22 3.33 19.21 -5.92
CA ALA A 22 3.75 19.68 -7.23
C ALA A 22 2.59 20.39 -7.94
N GLN A 23 2.74 21.68 -8.25
CA GLN A 23 1.77 22.40 -9.09
C GLN A 23 2.22 22.36 -10.55
N ILE A 24 1.27 22.33 -11.49
CA ILE A 24 1.58 22.43 -12.92
C ILE A 24 1.56 23.91 -13.29
N TRP A 25 2.71 24.42 -13.75
CA TRP A 25 2.86 25.76 -14.30
C TRP A 25 3.32 25.63 -15.75
N LYS A 26 2.46 26.03 -16.71
CA LYS A 26 2.74 25.95 -18.16
C LYS A 26 3.26 24.58 -18.63
N GLY A 27 2.69 23.49 -18.10
CA GLY A 27 3.12 22.11 -18.41
C GLY A 27 4.40 21.64 -17.70
N ARG A 28 5.02 22.49 -16.89
CA ARG A 28 6.20 22.19 -16.05
C ARG A 28 5.78 21.95 -14.61
N ASN A 29 6.61 21.23 -13.86
CA ASN A 29 6.35 20.93 -12.45
C ASN A 29 6.98 22.01 -11.55
N ILE A 30 6.20 22.56 -10.63
CA ILE A 30 6.68 23.43 -9.55
C ILE A 30 6.83 22.59 -8.29
N VAL A 31 8.02 22.53 -7.71
CA VAL A 31 8.33 21.78 -6.49
C VAL A 31 8.71 22.73 -5.37
N TYR A 32 8.14 22.51 -4.19
CA TYR A 32 8.38 23.35 -3.01
C TYR A 32 9.45 22.70 -2.11
N GLY A 33 10.52 23.45 -1.84
CA GLY A 33 11.55 23.11 -0.88
C GLY A 33 11.35 23.83 0.46
N ARG A 34 12.21 23.54 1.45
CA ARG A 34 12.15 24.23 2.75
C ARG A 34 12.37 25.74 2.63
N ALA A 35 13.20 26.20 1.69
CA ALA A 35 13.59 27.60 1.54
C ALA A 35 13.57 28.08 0.08
N CYS A 36 12.92 27.34 -0.83
CA CYS A 36 12.87 27.71 -2.24
C CYS A 36 11.68 27.07 -2.96
N ILE A 37 11.41 27.58 -4.17
CA ILE A 37 10.52 26.97 -5.16
C ILE A 37 11.34 26.67 -6.41
N LEU A 38 11.20 25.47 -6.97
CA LEU A 38 11.88 25.04 -8.18
C LEU A 38 10.87 24.80 -9.30
N ALA A 39 11.16 25.28 -10.50
CA ALA A 39 10.47 24.86 -11.70
C ALA A 39 11.31 23.81 -12.44
N TYR A 40 10.72 22.66 -12.71
CA TYR A 40 11.35 21.52 -13.36
C TYR A 40 10.57 21.11 -14.60
N ASP A 41 11.27 21.04 -15.73
CA ASP A 41 10.74 20.52 -16.98
C ASP A 41 11.18 19.05 -17.13
N PRO A 42 10.26 18.06 -16.99
CA PRO A 42 10.61 16.65 -17.11
C PRO A 42 11.02 16.25 -18.53
N ASP A 43 10.64 17.04 -19.54
CA ASP A 43 10.93 16.78 -20.95
C ASP A 43 12.14 17.61 -21.46
N GLY A 44 12.67 18.53 -20.64
CA GLY A 44 13.87 19.30 -20.94
C GLY A 44 15.13 18.44 -21.04
N GLU A 45 16.12 18.92 -21.81
CA GLU A 45 17.38 18.22 -22.07
C GLU A 45 18.54 18.92 -21.36
N LEU A 46 19.11 18.29 -20.34
CA LEU A 46 20.30 18.79 -19.65
C LEU A 46 21.55 18.09 -20.17
N LYS A 47 22.54 18.85 -20.64
CA LYS A 47 23.88 18.32 -20.90
C LYS A 47 24.70 18.36 -19.63
N ASP A 48 25.06 17.18 -19.11
CA ASP A 48 25.95 17.10 -17.96
C ASP A 48 27.38 17.59 -18.29
N LYS A 49 28.22 17.75 -17.27
CA LYS A 49 29.63 18.15 -17.41
C LYS A 49 30.49 17.25 -18.31
N TRP A 50 29.97 16.09 -18.74
CA TRP A 50 30.62 15.14 -19.65
C TRP A 50 29.98 15.15 -21.05
N GLY A 51 29.06 16.08 -21.32
CA GLY A 51 28.36 16.23 -22.60
C GLY A 51 27.23 15.24 -22.84
N ARG A 52 26.81 14.44 -21.84
CA ARG A 52 25.71 13.49 -21.97
C ARG A 52 24.38 14.19 -21.76
N ILE A 53 23.42 13.88 -22.63
CA ILE A 53 22.05 14.41 -22.52
C ILE A 53 21.28 13.58 -21.48
N GLN A 54 20.81 14.22 -20.42
CA GLN A 54 19.93 13.66 -19.41
C GLN A 54 18.54 14.32 -19.54
N LYS A 55 17.48 13.52 -19.38
CA LYS A 55 16.11 14.06 -19.33
C LYS A 55 15.85 14.74 -18.00
N GLY A 56 15.21 15.91 -18.05
CA GLY A 56 14.90 16.72 -16.89
C GLY A 56 15.80 17.94 -16.76
N GLU A 57 15.23 19.13 -16.93
CA GLU A 57 15.93 20.40 -16.79
C GLU A 57 15.35 21.23 -15.63
N LEU A 58 16.24 21.85 -14.85
CA LEU A 58 15.84 22.87 -13.88
C LEU A 58 15.63 24.20 -14.63
N VAL A 59 14.38 24.64 -14.73
CA VAL A 59 14.00 25.88 -15.43
C VAL A 59 14.40 27.10 -14.61
N PHE A 60 14.06 27.10 -13.31
CA PHE A 60 14.50 28.12 -12.37
C PHE A 60 14.50 27.63 -10.92
N ASN A 61 15.29 28.31 -10.09
CA ASN A 61 15.29 28.19 -8.63
C ASN A 61 14.99 29.54 -8.00
N TRP A 62 13.89 29.65 -7.27
CA TRP A 62 13.53 30.84 -6.52
C TRP A 62 13.83 30.63 -5.03
N PHE A 63 14.98 31.11 -4.59
CA PHE A 63 15.39 31.14 -3.19
C PHE A 63 14.51 32.09 -2.35
N ASN A 64 14.24 31.73 -1.10
CA ASN A 64 13.36 32.43 -0.15
C ASN A 64 11.86 32.41 -0.50
N ALA A 65 11.43 31.71 -1.55
CA ALA A 65 10.01 31.48 -1.78
C ALA A 65 9.49 30.30 -0.96
N ARG A 66 8.28 30.44 -0.40
CA ARG A 66 7.63 29.44 0.46
C ARG A 66 6.47 28.76 -0.25
N GLN A 67 5.61 29.54 -0.90
CA GLN A 67 4.48 29.06 -1.71
C GLN A 67 4.32 29.94 -2.95
N ALA A 68 3.61 29.39 -3.93
CA ALA A 68 3.26 30.08 -5.16
C ALA A 68 1.88 29.60 -5.60
N LEU A 69 1.05 30.54 -6.05
CA LEU A 69 -0.23 30.30 -6.69
C LEU A 69 -0.17 30.87 -8.10
N PHE A 70 -0.78 30.17 -9.06
CA PHE A 70 -0.79 30.58 -10.45
C PHE A 70 -2.23 30.76 -10.91
N ASP A 71 -2.55 31.90 -11.51
CA ASP A 71 -3.78 32.11 -12.28
C ASP A 71 -3.50 32.04 -13.79
N SER A 72 -4.34 32.60 -14.65
CA SER A 72 -4.12 32.58 -16.11
C SER A 72 -2.96 33.47 -16.60
N SER A 73 -2.50 34.46 -15.81
CA SER A 73 -1.53 35.48 -16.23
C SER A 73 -0.49 35.88 -15.17
N MET A 74 -0.84 35.74 -13.90
CA MET A 74 -0.07 36.14 -12.73
C MET A 74 0.36 34.92 -11.92
N ALA A 75 1.45 35.11 -11.19
CA ALA A 75 1.94 34.24 -10.14
C ALA A 75 2.01 35.05 -8.85
N TYR A 76 1.40 34.52 -7.80
CA TYR A 76 1.44 35.07 -6.45
C TYR A 76 2.44 34.26 -5.64
N VAL A 77 3.60 34.84 -5.36
CA VAL A 77 4.70 34.16 -4.66
C VAL A 77 4.79 34.68 -3.23
N THR A 78 4.73 33.80 -2.24
CA THR A 78 5.06 34.16 -0.85
C THR A 78 6.55 33.94 -0.61
N THR A 79 7.16 34.89 0.09
CA THR A 79 8.53 34.82 0.62
C THR A 79 8.50 34.99 2.13
N ASP A 80 9.64 34.91 2.81
CA ASP A 80 9.70 35.18 4.27
C ASP A 80 9.30 36.61 4.67
N TYR A 81 9.22 37.53 3.70
CA TYR A 81 9.04 38.96 3.96
C TYR A 81 7.80 39.55 3.27
N HIS A 82 7.41 39.00 2.12
CA HIS A 82 6.43 39.60 1.21
C HIS A 82 5.57 38.56 0.50
N VAL A 83 4.40 38.99 0.05
CA VAL A 83 3.70 38.38 -1.09
C VAL A 83 3.90 39.26 -2.31
N LEU A 84 4.28 38.64 -3.42
CA LEU A 84 4.54 39.31 -4.68
C LEU A 84 3.53 38.85 -5.72
N ALA A 85 2.97 39.77 -6.49
CA ALA A 85 2.26 39.46 -7.73
C ALA A 85 3.16 39.75 -8.92
N VAL A 86 3.44 38.71 -9.69
CA VAL A 86 4.40 38.73 -10.80
C VAL A 86 3.75 38.17 -12.05
N LYS A 87 3.93 38.81 -13.20
CA LYS A 87 3.54 38.20 -14.48
C LYS A 87 4.32 36.91 -14.68
N GLN A 88 3.64 35.82 -15.06
CA GLN A 88 4.28 34.51 -15.11
C GLN A 88 5.52 34.44 -16.01
N ASP A 89 5.57 35.21 -17.09
CA ASP A 89 6.71 35.27 -18.02
C ASP A 89 7.98 35.87 -17.40
N LEU A 90 7.85 36.63 -16.30
CA LEU A 90 8.97 37.27 -15.61
C LEU A 90 9.56 36.39 -14.51
N LEU A 91 8.95 35.25 -14.19
CA LEU A 91 9.40 34.40 -13.08
C LEU A 91 10.82 33.88 -13.29
N GLU A 92 11.13 33.43 -14.51
CA GLU A 92 12.47 32.93 -14.86
C GLU A 92 13.54 34.02 -14.77
N ASP A 93 13.22 35.24 -15.23
CA ASP A 93 14.11 36.40 -15.19
C ASP A 93 14.41 36.82 -13.75
N LEU A 94 13.37 36.96 -12.94
CA LEU A 94 13.49 37.32 -11.53
C LEU A 94 14.26 36.28 -10.72
N ALA A 95 14.06 34.99 -11.01
CA ALA A 95 14.79 33.92 -10.38
C ALA A 95 16.29 33.93 -10.74
N LYS A 96 16.63 34.20 -12.01
CA LYS A 96 18.03 34.22 -12.48
C LYS A 96 18.79 35.47 -12.02
N ASN A 97 18.09 36.57 -11.76
CA ASN A 97 18.66 37.87 -11.40
C ASN A 97 18.42 38.23 -9.92
N GLU A 98 17.37 38.98 -9.59
CA GLU A 98 17.14 39.55 -8.26
C GLU A 98 17.11 38.49 -7.15
N CYS A 99 16.52 37.31 -7.43
CA CYS A 99 16.49 36.21 -6.48
C CYS A 99 17.88 35.61 -6.22
N ARG A 100 18.71 35.50 -7.26
CA ARG A 100 20.09 35.04 -7.13
C ARG A 100 20.94 36.05 -6.35
N GLU A 101 20.76 37.34 -6.62
CA GLU A 101 21.41 38.42 -5.85
C GLU A 101 21.01 38.37 -4.36
N PHE A 102 19.73 38.10 -4.07
CA PHE A 102 19.23 37.86 -2.73
C PHE A 102 19.96 36.66 -2.08
N GLU A 103 20.00 35.51 -2.75
CA GLU A 103 20.63 34.29 -2.23
C GLU A 103 22.13 34.51 -1.94
N GLU A 104 22.86 35.10 -2.89
CA GLU A 104 24.29 35.37 -2.77
C GLU A 104 24.57 36.34 -1.62
N THR A 105 23.75 37.39 -1.46
CA THR A 105 23.87 38.35 -0.37
C THR A 105 23.51 37.73 0.99
N TYR A 106 22.43 36.94 1.06
CA TYR A 106 21.98 36.23 2.24
C TYR A 106 23.05 35.26 2.78
N LYS A 107 23.73 34.55 1.86
CA LYS A 107 24.84 33.65 2.17
C LYS A 107 26.12 34.41 2.54
N ARG A 108 26.48 35.46 1.80
CA ARG A 108 27.66 36.29 2.05
C ARG A 108 27.63 36.93 3.43
N LEU A 109 26.45 37.41 3.87
CA LEU A 109 26.25 38.00 5.19
C LEU A 109 25.99 36.96 6.30
N ARG A 110 26.05 35.65 5.98
CA ARG A 110 25.83 34.54 6.93
C ARG A 110 24.55 34.66 7.74
N VAL A 111 23.49 35.16 7.11
CA VAL A 111 22.18 35.38 7.75
C VAL A 111 21.58 34.09 8.34
N PRO A 112 21.58 32.92 7.67
CA PRO A 112 21.03 31.69 8.26
C PRO A 112 21.72 31.30 9.56
N SER A 113 23.07 31.35 9.58
CA SER A 113 23.84 31.02 10.78
C SER A 113 23.53 31.96 11.94
N TYR A 114 23.24 33.23 11.65
CA TYR A 114 22.85 34.20 12.67
C TYR A 114 21.45 33.94 13.22
N LEU A 115 20.48 33.64 12.36
CA LEU A 115 19.11 33.30 12.78
C LEU A 115 19.06 32.02 13.61
N ASP A 116 19.83 30.98 13.25
CA ASP A 116 19.95 29.75 14.04
C ASP A 116 20.55 30.01 15.44
N LEU A 117 21.51 30.94 15.52
CA LEU A 117 22.09 31.36 16.81
C LEU A 117 21.08 32.13 17.67
N LEU A 118 20.25 32.99 17.05
CA LEU A 118 19.18 33.71 17.74
C LEU A 118 18.11 32.75 18.27
N ASP A 119 17.64 31.81 17.45
CA ASP A 119 16.65 30.81 17.87
C ASP A 119 17.18 29.90 18.99
N ARG A 120 18.47 29.52 18.93
CA ARG A 120 19.14 28.80 20.03
C ARG A 120 19.23 29.66 21.29
N TYR A 121 19.53 30.95 21.15
CA TYR A 121 19.59 31.88 22.28
C TYR A 121 18.23 32.05 22.93
N ASP A 122 17.17 32.30 22.15
CA ASP A 122 15.82 32.50 22.65
C ASP A 122 15.31 31.25 23.38
N ARG A 123 15.55 30.05 22.84
CA ARG A 123 15.21 28.79 23.53
C ARG A 123 15.93 28.65 24.86
N LEU A 124 17.26 28.84 24.89
CA LEU A 124 18.04 28.73 26.12
C LEU A 124 17.66 29.81 27.14
N PHE A 125 17.33 31.02 26.68
CA PHE A 125 16.89 32.13 27.52
C PHE A 125 15.52 31.85 28.15
N GLN A 126 14.55 31.32 27.38
CA GLN A 126 13.24 30.95 27.89
C GLN A 126 13.30 29.76 28.87
N GLU A 127 14.16 28.78 28.60
CA GLU A 127 14.30 27.58 29.44
C GLU A 127 15.09 27.81 30.74
N HIS A 128 16.11 28.68 30.70
CA HIS A 128 17.12 28.76 31.77
C HIS A 128 17.40 30.18 32.29
N GLY A 129 16.83 31.21 31.67
CA GLY A 129 17.00 32.60 32.05
C GLY A 129 18.33 33.23 31.59
N LYS A 130 18.46 34.55 31.79
CA LYS A 130 19.57 35.38 31.28
C LYS A 130 20.95 35.00 31.84
N ASP A 131 21.00 34.45 33.05
CA ASP A 131 22.25 34.22 33.78
C ASP A 131 22.93 32.88 33.46
N ASP A 132 22.30 32.02 32.63
CA ASP A 132 22.89 30.76 32.22
C ASP A 132 24.22 30.98 31.45
N PRO A 133 25.30 30.26 31.79
CA PRO A 133 26.60 30.42 31.13
C PRO A 133 26.56 30.24 29.61
N ARG A 134 25.65 29.41 29.08
CA ARG A 134 25.46 29.16 27.64
C ARG A 134 24.79 30.35 26.96
N VAL A 135 23.82 30.98 27.62
CA VAL A 135 23.14 32.20 27.16
C VAL A 135 24.15 33.36 27.10
N ARG A 136 24.91 33.58 28.18
CA ARG A 136 25.97 34.61 28.22
C ARG A 136 27.08 34.35 27.20
N SER A 137 27.46 33.09 27.00
CA SER A 137 28.48 32.70 26.01
C SER A 137 28.02 32.97 24.56
N LEU A 138 26.75 32.72 24.24
CA LEU A 138 26.18 33.06 22.94
C LEU A 138 26.10 34.58 22.74
N GLU A 139 25.61 35.31 23.74
CA GLU A 139 25.45 36.78 23.72
C GLU A 139 26.80 37.50 23.56
N GLN A 140 27.82 37.11 24.33
CA GLN A 140 29.15 37.72 24.31
C GLN A 140 30.06 37.18 23.19
N GLY A 141 29.69 36.03 22.61
CA GLY A 141 30.42 35.33 21.56
C GLY A 141 29.73 35.42 20.22
N ALA A 142 29.16 34.30 19.77
CA ALA A 142 28.73 34.11 18.38
C ALA A 142 27.67 35.13 17.91
N LEU A 143 26.76 35.59 18.79
CA LEU A 143 25.78 36.63 18.46
C LEU A 143 26.41 38.03 18.35
N ARG A 144 27.38 38.35 19.22
CA ARG A 144 28.13 39.61 19.12
C ARG A 144 28.91 39.70 17.81
N TRP A 145 29.63 38.64 17.45
CA TRP A 145 30.45 38.61 16.24
C TRP A 145 29.62 38.48 14.96
N GLY A 146 28.50 37.75 15.00
CA GLY A 146 27.55 37.66 13.88
C GLY A 146 26.73 38.95 13.66
N GLY A 147 26.58 39.77 14.71
CA GLY A 147 25.76 40.98 14.71
C GLY A 147 26.21 42.04 13.70
N GLU A 148 27.50 42.13 13.40
CA GLU A 148 28.00 43.12 12.43
C GLU A 148 27.52 42.81 11.00
N ASN A 149 27.54 41.54 10.58
CA ASN A 149 27.02 41.15 9.27
C ASN A 149 25.49 41.22 9.22
N TRP A 150 24.82 40.84 10.32
CA TRP A 150 23.38 40.98 10.44
C TRP A 150 22.93 42.43 10.36
N SER A 151 23.67 43.38 10.95
CA SER A 151 23.32 44.82 10.89
C SER A 151 23.27 45.37 9.46
N LYS A 152 24.00 44.75 8.52
CA LYS A 152 24.02 45.11 7.09
C LYS A 152 22.88 44.47 6.30
N TRP A 153 22.24 43.42 6.84
CA TRP A 153 21.20 42.65 6.15
C TRP A 153 19.90 43.44 5.88
N PRO A 154 19.35 44.22 6.83
CA PRO A 154 18.15 45.02 6.57
C PRO A 154 18.30 45.96 5.36
N ASP A 155 19.40 46.71 5.29
CA ASP A 155 19.64 47.64 4.18
C ASP A 155 19.90 46.90 2.86
N ALA A 156 20.70 45.83 2.90
CA ALA A 156 21.01 45.03 1.72
C ALA A 156 19.76 44.34 1.15
N SER A 157 18.94 43.73 2.01
CA SER A 157 17.69 43.08 1.59
C SER A 157 16.67 44.10 1.09
N ALA A 158 16.56 45.28 1.72
CA ALA A 158 15.68 46.35 1.25
C ALA A 158 16.05 46.85 -0.15
N ALA A 159 17.35 47.01 -0.44
CA ALA A 159 17.83 47.39 -1.77
C ALA A 159 17.47 46.35 -2.84
N ILE A 160 17.57 45.06 -2.52
CA ILE A 160 17.21 43.97 -3.44
C ILE A 160 15.68 43.90 -3.63
N PHE A 161 14.90 44.04 -2.56
CA PHE A 161 13.43 44.07 -2.65
C PHE A 161 12.91 45.31 -3.40
N ALA A 162 13.63 46.43 -3.40
CA ALA A 162 13.31 47.56 -4.25
C ALA A 162 13.39 47.21 -5.75
N LYS A 163 14.35 46.37 -6.14
CA LYS A 163 14.46 45.85 -7.53
C LYS A 163 13.30 44.90 -7.84
N PHE A 164 12.97 43.99 -6.93
CA PHE A 164 11.78 43.13 -7.07
C PHE A 164 10.51 43.97 -7.31
N ARG A 165 10.30 45.01 -6.50
CA ARG A 165 9.12 45.88 -6.60
C ARG A 165 8.96 46.56 -7.96
N GLN A 166 10.05 46.88 -8.65
CA GLN A 166 9.99 47.49 -10.00
C GLN A 166 9.48 46.52 -11.08
N LYS A 167 9.61 45.21 -10.85
CA LYS A 167 9.24 44.16 -11.80
C LYS A 167 7.96 43.40 -11.40
N CYS A 168 7.44 43.65 -10.20
CA CYS A 168 6.18 43.09 -9.72
C CYS A 168 5.02 44.03 -10.03
N GLN A 169 3.82 43.48 -10.23
CA GLN A 169 2.60 44.29 -10.29
C GLN A 169 2.35 44.98 -8.96
N TRP A 170 2.49 44.23 -7.88
CA TRP A 170 2.52 44.74 -6.51
C TRP A 170 3.35 43.82 -5.61
N MET A 171 3.78 44.36 -4.47
CA MET A 171 4.53 43.63 -3.46
C MET A 171 4.14 44.10 -2.06
N THR A 172 3.45 43.23 -1.33
CA THR A 172 2.85 43.53 -0.02
C THR A 172 3.66 42.86 1.09
N PRO A 173 4.17 43.62 2.09
CA PRO A 173 4.82 43.03 3.25
C PRO A 173 3.87 42.11 4.01
N LEU A 174 4.30 40.88 4.27
CA LEU A 174 3.43 39.90 4.92
C LEU A 174 4.25 38.94 5.80
N LYS A 175 3.82 38.77 7.05
CA LYS A 175 4.37 37.77 7.98
C LYS A 175 3.55 36.46 8.02
N ALA A 176 2.46 36.39 7.26
CA ALA A 176 1.55 35.25 7.19
C ALA A 176 1.88 34.37 5.97
N THR A 177 2.98 33.64 6.06
CA THR A 177 3.62 32.98 4.89
C THR A 177 3.52 31.45 4.92
N GLU A 178 2.75 30.91 5.87
CA GLU A 178 2.64 29.47 6.13
C GLU A 178 1.62 28.76 5.23
N SER A 179 0.54 29.45 4.88
CA SER A 179 -0.54 28.94 4.03
C SER A 179 -1.07 30.04 3.14
N LEU A 180 -1.31 29.74 1.87
CA LEU A 180 -1.81 30.68 0.87
C LEU A 180 -2.84 29.97 -0.02
N ILE A 181 -4.00 30.60 -0.20
CA ILE A 181 -5.02 30.16 -1.17
C ILE A 181 -5.55 31.36 -1.96
N LEU A 182 -6.01 31.10 -3.18
CA LEU A 182 -6.66 32.06 -4.07
C LEU A 182 -8.13 31.66 -4.22
N SER A 183 -9.05 32.62 -4.06
CA SER A 183 -10.48 32.41 -4.28
C SER A 183 -11.10 33.64 -4.94
N GLY A 184 -11.44 33.52 -6.23
CA GLY A 184 -11.85 34.68 -7.03
C GLY A 184 -10.77 35.76 -6.99
N ASP A 185 -11.17 36.96 -6.59
CA ASP A 185 -10.30 38.14 -6.56
C ASP A 185 -9.61 38.36 -5.19
N VAL A 186 -9.57 37.32 -4.35
CA VAL A 186 -9.00 37.40 -3.00
C VAL A 186 -7.95 36.34 -2.75
N ILE A 187 -6.80 36.77 -2.23
CA ILE A 187 -5.74 35.91 -1.70
C ILE A 187 -5.88 35.84 -0.19
N TYR A 188 -6.05 34.65 0.35
CA TYR A 188 -6.02 34.42 1.80
C TYR A 188 -4.67 33.85 2.21
N ALA A 189 -4.08 34.44 3.24
CA ALA A 189 -2.77 34.10 3.75
C ALA A 189 -2.83 33.85 5.26
N GLY A 190 -2.22 32.75 5.71
CA GLY A 190 -2.18 32.30 7.10
C GLY A 190 -0.77 32.33 7.67
N GLY A 191 -0.64 32.78 8.91
CA GLY A 191 0.65 32.96 9.60
C GLY A 191 0.71 32.35 11.00
N GLU A 192 1.70 32.79 11.78
CA GLU A 192 1.91 32.36 13.18
C GLU A 192 0.75 32.74 14.12
N ASP A 193 0.06 33.84 13.87
CA ASP A 193 -0.96 34.37 14.80
C ASP A 193 -2.18 34.99 14.11
N LYS A 194 -2.21 35.01 12.77
CA LYS A 194 -3.22 35.75 12.00
C LYS A 194 -3.55 35.18 10.65
N VAL A 195 -4.69 35.63 10.14
CA VAL A 195 -5.17 35.42 8.77
C VAL A 195 -5.35 36.77 8.11
N ILE A 196 -4.92 36.89 6.86
CA ILE A 196 -4.94 38.13 6.08
C ILE A 196 -5.60 37.84 4.73
N ALA A 197 -6.47 38.74 4.28
CA ALA A 197 -7.05 38.74 2.95
C ALA A 197 -6.47 39.92 2.15
N LEU A 198 -5.96 39.61 0.96
CA LEU A 198 -5.39 40.59 0.03
C LEU A 198 -6.19 40.61 -1.26
N ASP A 199 -6.32 41.79 -1.85
CA ASP A 199 -6.86 41.98 -3.19
C ASP A 199 -5.86 41.48 -4.24
N THR A 200 -6.33 40.73 -5.24
CA THR A 200 -5.48 40.13 -6.27
C THR A 200 -4.87 41.14 -7.24
N GLU A 201 -5.54 42.26 -7.50
CA GLU A 201 -5.13 43.26 -8.50
C GLU A 201 -4.18 44.30 -7.91
N THR A 202 -4.41 44.72 -6.67
CA THR A 202 -3.70 45.83 -6.01
C THR A 202 -2.74 45.37 -4.91
N GLY A 203 -2.96 44.19 -4.33
CA GLY A 203 -2.22 43.71 -3.17
C GLY A 203 -2.62 44.38 -1.86
N GLU A 204 -3.67 45.20 -1.86
CA GLU A 204 -4.17 45.88 -0.66
C GLU A 204 -4.78 44.88 0.32
N THR A 205 -4.61 45.14 1.63
CA THR A 205 -5.22 44.31 2.67
C THR A 205 -6.70 44.62 2.78
N LEU A 206 -7.53 43.69 2.30
CA LEU A 206 -8.99 43.78 2.41
C LEU A 206 -9.45 43.68 3.87
N TRP A 207 -8.86 42.73 4.61
CA TRP A 207 -9.04 42.58 6.05
C TRP A 207 -7.96 41.67 6.64
N ASN A 208 -7.76 41.74 7.96
CA ASN A 208 -6.94 40.80 8.70
C ASN A 208 -7.57 40.50 10.08
N THR A 209 -7.21 39.37 10.68
CA THR A 209 -7.70 38.99 12.01
C THR A 209 -6.66 38.16 12.75
N GLU A 210 -6.41 38.53 14.01
CA GLU A 210 -5.65 37.71 14.95
C GLU A 210 -6.47 36.51 15.42
N ILE A 211 -5.83 35.34 15.44
CA ILE A 211 -6.44 34.07 15.83
C ILE A 211 -5.77 33.43 17.04
N GLY A 212 -4.62 33.97 17.49
CA GLY A 212 -3.91 33.55 18.70
C GLY A 212 -3.24 32.16 18.61
N SER A 213 -3.16 31.58 17.42
CA SER A 213 -2.53 30.27 17.18
C SER A 213 -2.12 30.13 15.72
N ARG A 214 -1.02 29.41 15.44
CA ARG A 214 -0.48 29.25 14.08
C ARG A 214 -1.46 28.58 13.12
N VAL A 215 -1.72 29.24 11.99
CA VAL A 215 -2.54 28.70 10.89
C VAL A 215 -1.84 27.54 10.22
N ARG A 216 -2.56 26.46 9.93
CA ARG A 216 -2.07 25.31 9.14
C ARG A 216 -2.84 25.09 7.85
N GLY A 217 -4.14 25.32 7.85
CA GLY A 217 -4.98 25.07 6.69
C GLY A 217 -5.96 26.21 6.44
N LEU A 218 -6.14 26.55 5.17
CA LEU A 218 -7.14 27.47 4.68
C LEU A 218 -8.01 26.75 3.65
N ALA A 219 -9.32 26.91 3.72
CA ALA A 219 -10.24 26.41 2.70
C ALA A 219 -11.39 27.40 2.50
N VAL A 220 -11.74 27.67 1.24
CA VAL A 220 -12.91 28.49 0.91
C VAL A 220 -13.99 27.60 0.29
N ALA A 221 -15.19 27.63 0.85
CA ALA A 221 -16.34 26.93 0.29
C ALA A 221 -17.63 27.68 0.61
N ASN A 222 -18.54 27.78 -0.36
CA ASN A 222 -19.85 28.42 -0.21
C ASN A 222 -19.78 29.84 0.39
N GLY A 223 -18.80 30.64 -0.05
CA GLY A 223 -18.59 32.01 0.41
C GLY A 223 -18.07 32.13 1.86
N ARG A 224 -17.48 31.06 2.41
CA ARG A 224 -16.92 31.02 3.77
C ARG A 224 -15.46 30.60 3.74
N LEU A 225 -14.65 31.21 4.60
CA LEU A 225 -13.26 30.83 4.83
C LEU A 225 -13.15 30.01 6.11
N TYR A 226 -12.68 28.78 5.99
CA TYR A 226 -12.36 27.89 7.10
C TYR A 226 -10.85 27.91 7.36
N VAL A 227 -10.49 28.07 8.63
CA VAL A 227 -9.11 28.23 9.09
C VAL A 227 -8.84 27.22 10.19
N SER A 228 -7.89 26.31 9.98
CA SER A 228 -7.43 25.37 11.00
C SER A 228 -6.12 25.84 11.63
N SER A 229 -5.99 25.65 12.94
CA SER A 229 -4.84 26.08 13.74
C SER A 229 -4.19 24.91 14.49
N ILE A 230 -2.94 25.08 14.94
CA ILE A 230 -2.17 24.03 15.65
C ILE A 230 -2.75 23.66 17.02
N ASP A 231 -3.60 24.51 17.60
CA ASP A 231 -4.35 24.25 18.83
C ASP A 231 -5.54 23.29 18.63
N GLY A 232 -5.77 22.82 17.41
CA GLY A 232 -6.88 21.93 17.04
C GLY A 232 -8.19 22.66 16.74
N SER A 233 -8.22 23.99 16.80
CA SER A 233 -9.41 24.78 16.48
C SER A 233 -9.63 24.92 14.97
N VAL A 234 -10.91 24.95 14.57
CA VAL A 234 -11.35 25.33 13.21
C VAL A 234 -12.26 26.53 13.33
N ARG A 235 -11.85 27.66 12.75
CA ARG A 235 -12.62 28.91 12.73
C ARG A 235 -13.24 29.12 11.35
N CYS A 236 -14.44 29.67 11.30
CA CYS A 236 -15.15 29.98 10.05
C CYS A 236 -15.40 31.49 9.98
N PHE A 237 -14.86 32.13 8.94
CA PHE A 237 -15.07 33.53 8.63
C PHE A 237 -16.13 33.65 7.54
N VAL A 238 -17.07 34.57 7.74
CA VAL A 238 -18.18 34.84 6.81
C VAL A 238 -18.25 36.34 6.52
N PRO A 239 -18.74 36.77 5.34
CA PRO A 239 -18.99 38.18 5.07
C PRO A 239 -19.92 38.80 6.11
N SER A 240 -19.68 40.06 6.47
CA SER A 240 -20.44 40.80 7.50
C SER A 240 -21.96 40.81 7.23
N ALA A 241 -22.35 40.83 5.95
CA ALA A 241 -23.76 40.77 5.51
C ALA A 241 -24.42 39.39 5.68
N ALA A 242 -23.62 38.33 5.84
CA ALA A 242 -24.08 36.95 6.07
C ALA A 242 -24.14 36.58 7.56
N ARG A 243 -23.96 37.56 8.47
CA ARG A 243 -24.02 37.40 9.92
C ARG A 243 -25.46 37.27 10.43
N THR A 244 -26.28 36.42 9.79
CA THR A 244 -27.71 36.22 10.12
C THR A 244 -27.99 34.91 10.85
N GLN A 245 -26.97 34.20 11.34
CA GLN A 245 -27.18 33.10 12.28
C GLN A 245 -26.33 33.32 13.52
N SER A 246 -27.02 33.52 14.64
CA SER A 246 -26.47 33.33 15.98
C SER A 246 -25.63 32.06 16.00
N MET A 247 -24.47 32.09 16.67
CA MET A 247 -23.76 30.87 17.05
C MET A 247 -24.77 29.91 17.67
N HIS A 248 -25.14 28.85 16.95
CA HIS A 248 -25.88 27.75 17.53
C HIS A 248 -24.87 26.95 18.36
N GLU A 249 -24.60 27.44 19.57
CA GLU A 249 -24.26 26.53 20.64
C GLU A 249 -25.53 25.68 20.85
N VAL A 250 -25.58 24.50 20.22
CA VAL A 250 -26.63 23.52 20.51
C VAL A 250 -26.32 22.93 21.88
N ILE A 251 -26.43 23.76 22.91
CA ILE A 251 -26.41 23.32 24.29
C ILE A 251 -27.79 22.73 24.56
N ALA A 252 -27.84 21.42 24.80
CA ALA A 252 -29.07 20.75 25.23
C ALA A 252 -29.66 21.51 26.44
N SER A 253 -30.96 21.85 26.37
CA SER A 253 -31.65 22.55 27.46
C SER A 253 -31.68 21.69 28.74
N GLU A 254 -31.80 22.28 29.93
CA GLU A 254 -31.85 21.50 31.19
C GLU A 254 -33.00 20.47 31.24
N PRO A 255 -34.22 20.77 30.77
CA PRO A 255 -35.28 19.76 30.65
C PRO A 255 -34.91 18.59 29.73
N GLN A 256 -34.26 18.88 28.60
CA GLN A 256 -33.76 17.86 27.67
C GLN A 256 -32.68 16.98 28.33
N ARG A 257 -31.72 17.59 29.03
CA ARG A 257 -30.68 16.86 29.77
C ARG A 257 -31.26 15.96 30.85
N LYS A 258 -32.30 16.41 31.57
CA LYS A 258 -33.01 15.60 32.57
C LYS A 258 -33.67 14.38 31.92
N SER A 259 -34.43 14.58 30.84
CA SER A 259 -35.07 13.49 30.09
C SER A 259 -34.06 12.49 29.52
N PHE A 260 -32.90 12.98 29.05
CA PHE A 260 -31.81 12.12 28.60
C PHE A 260 -31.21 11.29 29.75
N ARG A 261 -30.95 11.90 30.91
CA ARG A 261 -30.47 11.18 32.11
C ARG A 261 -31.46 10.11 32.58
N GLU A 262 -32.75 10.41 32.61
CA GLU A 262 -33.79 9.45 33.00
C GLU A 262 -33.84 8.23 32.06
N ARG A 263 -33.80 8.46 30.74
CA ARG A 263 -33.74 7.37 29.73
C ARG A 263 -32.48 6.52 29.86
N ARG A 264 -31.33 7.16 30.10
CA ARG A 264 -30.07 6.47 30.37
C ARG A 264 -30.18 5.55 31.59
N SER A 265 -30.71 6.06 32.70
CA SER A 265 -30.92 5.24 33.92
C SER A 265 -31.84 4.04 33.68
N GLN A 266 -32.87 4.18 32.85
CA GLN A 266 -33.77 3.07 32.48
C GLN A 266 -33.08 1.99 31.64
N LEU A 267 -32.09 2.39 30.83
CA LEU A 267 -31.39 1.49 29.89
C LEU A 267 -30.07 0.93 30.44
N ALA A 268 -29.58 1.40 31.58
CA ALA A 268 -28.28 1.00 32.14
C ALA A 268 -28.15 -0.53 32.29
N GLN A 269 -29.14 -1.19 32.91
CA GLN A 269 -29.13 -2.65 33.08
C GLN A 269 -29.28 -3.40 31.75
N VAL A 270 -30.06 -2.84 30.82
CA VAL A 270 -30.26 -3.40 29.48
C VAL A 270 -28.95 -3.36 28.70
N ALA A 271 -28.26 -2.22 28.71
CA ALA A 271 -26.97 -2.05 28.07
C ALA A 271 -25.92 -3.01 28.64
N GLN A 272 -25.88 -3.19 29.96
CA GLN A 272 -24.97 -4.16 30.59
C GLN A 272 -25.25 -5.59 30.11
N ARG A 273 -26.52 -6.01 30.12
CA ARG A 273 -26.95 -7.34 29.64
C ARG A 273 -26.59 -7.58 28.17
N LEU A 274 -26.74 -6.56 27.32
CA LEU A 274 -26.37 -6.64 25.90
C LEU A 274 -24.85 -6.73 25.73
N ALA A 275 -24.09 -5.90 26.45
CA ALA A 275 -22.63 -5.91 26.42
C ALA A 275 -22.02 -7.23 26.90
N ASP A 276 -22.63 -7.86 27.91
CA ASP A 276 -22.18 -9.15 28.47
C ASP A 276 -22.38 -10.34 27.51
N LYS A 277 -23.10 -10.16 26.38
CA LYS A 277 -23.21 -11.19 25.33
C LYS A 277 -22.03 -11.22 24.37
N ALA A 278 -21.20 -10.19 24.35
CA ALA A 278 -20.02 -10.11 23.48
C ALA A 278 -18.77 -10.68 24.17
N ASP A 279 -17.92 -11.36 23.40
CA ASP A 279 -16.68 -11.99 23.92
C ASP A 279 -15.60 -10.97 24.37
N SER A 280 -15.71 -9.72 23.94
CA SER A 280 -14.79 -8.64 24.28
C SER A 280 -15.57 -7.38 24.56
N LYS A 281 -15.26 -6.67 25.65
CA LYS A 281 -15.82 -5.33 25.94
C LYS A 281 -15.02 -4.19 25.32
N LYS A 282 -14.08 -4.49 24.41
CA LYS A 282 -13.22 -3.52 23.71
C LYS A 282 -13.40 -3.63 22.20
N GLY A 283 -13.36 -2.49 21.51
CA GLY A 283 -13.40 -2.40 20.05
C GLY A 283 -14.53 -1.52 19.52
N TYR A 284 -15.36 -2.06 18.62
CA TYR A 284 -16.44 -1.30 17.99
C TYR A 284 -17.82 -1.93 18.24
N CYS A 285 -18.81 -1.08 18.53
CA CYS A 285 -20.21 -1.46 18.60
C CYS A 285 -21.03 -0.69 17.55
N LEU A 286 -21.92 -1.37 16.84
CA LEU A 286 -22.91 -0.75 15.96
C LEU A 286 -24.30 -0.87 16.58
N ILE A 287 -25.03 0.23 16.64
CA ILE A 287 -26.46 0.24 16.96
C ILE A 287 -27.22 0.73 15.74
N VAL A 288 -28.15 -0.09 15.21
CA VAL A 288 -28.97 0.28 14.05
C VAL A 288 -30.41 0.61 14.44
N ALA A 289 -31.03 1.49 13.67
CA ALA A 289 -32.39 1.98 13.88
C ALA A 289 -32.63 2.51 15.31
N GLY A 290 -31.66 3.30 15.80
CA GLY A 290 -31.73 3.89 17.12
C GLY A 290 -32.62 5.12 17.19
N ASP A 291 -33.61 5.13 18.09
CA ASP A 291 -34.60 6.19 18.27
C ASP A 291 -34.09 7.39 19.09
N THR A 292 -33.24 7.12 20.07
CA THR A 292 -32.59 8.09 20.96
C THR A 292 -31.14 7.68 21.21
N ALA A 293 -30.28 8.62 21.63
CA ALA A 293 -28.87 8.30 21.89
C ALA A 293 -28.61 7.61 23.25
N ALA A 294 -29.66 7.28 24.02
CA ALA A 294 -29.51 6.83 25.40
C ALA A 294 -28.88 5.43 25.49
N LEU A 295 -29.31 4.48 24.66
CA LEU A 295 -28.71 3.14 24.62
C LEU A 295 -27.23 3.19 24.20
N ALA A 296 -26.91 4.00 23.20
CA ALA A 296 -25.53 4.20 22.75
C ALA A 296 -24.64 4.77 23.85
N ALA A 297 -25.16 5.72 24.64
CA ALA A 297 -24.44 6.28 25.78
C ALA A 297 -24.20 5.26 26.90
N GLU A 298 -25.19 4.41 27.20
CA GLU A 298 -25.04 3.36 28.22
C GLU A 298 -24.11 2.22 27.78
N ILE A 299 -24.17 1.79 26.52
CA ILE A 299 -23.19 0.82 25.97
C ILE A 299 -21.78 1.39 26.04
N ALA A 300 -21.59 2.66 25.65
CA ALA A 300 -20.29 3.33 25.76
C ALA A 300 -19.81 3.48 27.21
N GLY A 301 -20.71 3.56 28.19
CA GLY A 301 -20.37 3.60 29.62
C GLY A 301 -20.04 2.23 30.21
N ALA A 302 -20.66 1.16 29.71
CA ALA A 302 -20.47 -0.22 30.19
C ALA A 302 -19.28 -0.95 29.53
N THR A 303 -18.65 -0.34 28.52
CA THR A 303 -17.62 -0.97 27.68
C THR A 303 -16.53 0.03 27.29
N ASP A 304 -15.46 -0.46 26.66
CA ASP A 304 -14.45 0.33 25.97
C ASP A 304 -14.74 0.45 24.46
N TYR A 305 -16.00 0.26 24.05
CA TYR A 305 -16.36 0.41 22.65
C TYR A 305 -16.35 1.87 22.18
N ARG A 306 -15.94 2.04 20.92
CA ARG A 306 -16.43 3.13 20.08
C ARG A 306 -17.76 2.72 19.49
N VAL A 307 -18.80 3.50 19.77
CA VAL A 307 -20.17 3.18 19.37
C VAL A 307 -20.54 4.00 18.14
N GLU A 308 -20.87 3.31 17.05
CA GLU A 308 -21.50 3.91 15.87
C GLU A 308 -23.01 3.65 15.93
N MET A 309 -23.79 4.68 15.64
CA MET A 309 -25.25 4.59 15.64
C MET A 309 -25.83 5.08 14.33
N ILE A 310 -26.64 4.24 13.69
CA ILE A 310 -27.54 4.65 12.61
C ILE A 310 -28.89 4.99 13.22
N ALA A 311 -29.27 6.27 13.15
CA ALA A 311 -30.52 6.75 13.69
C ALA A 311 -31.73 6.17 12.93
N ALA A 312 -32.83 5.90 13.64
CA ALA A 312 -34.10 5.48 13.06
C ALA A 312 -34.72 6.57 12.18
N ASP A 313 -35.62 6.18 11.29
CA ASP A 313 -36.43 7.12 10.54
C ASP A 313 -37.27 8.00 11.49
N GLY A 314 -37.24 9.31 11.26
CA GLY A 314 -37.88 10.31 12.12
C GLY A 314 -37.07 10.78 13.34
N ALA A 315 -35.94 10.13 13.69
CA ALA A 315 -35.10 10.57 14.81
C ALA A 315 -34.36 11.89 14.52
N ASP A 316 -34.30 12.78 15.51
CA ASP A 316 -33.62 14.07 15.39
C ASP A 316 -32.12 13.94 15.75
N LEU A 317 -31.29 13.89 14.70
CA LEU A 317 -29.83 13.86 14.83
C LEU A 317 -29.26 15.03 15.63
N ARG A 318 -29.86 16.22 15.58
CA ARG A 318 -29.35 17.38 16.32
C ARG A 318 -29.52 17.19 17.81
N VAL A 319 -30.69 16.70 18.23
CA VAL A 319 -30.99 16.38 19.63
C VAL A 319 -30.07 15.27 20.13
N MET A 320 -29.93 14.18 19.38
CA MET A 320 -29.05 13.06 19.75
C MET A 320 -27.59 13.49 19.93
N ARG A 321 -27.08 14.32 19.01
CA ARG A 321 -25.70 14.84 19.08
C ARG A 321 -25.53 15.81 20.24
N ALA A 322 -26.52 16.66 20.52
CA ALA A 322 -26.50 17.58 21.65
C ALA A 322 -26.54 16.84 23.00
N ASP A 323 -27.36 15.79 23.12
CA ASP A 323 -27.45 14.94 24.31
C ASP A 323 -26.10 14.24 24.58
N LEU A 324 -25.49 13.65 23.55
CA LEU A 324 -24.18 13.02 23.65
C LEU A 324 -23.06 14.02 23.92
N ALA A 325 -23.11 15.21 23.33
CA ALA A 325 -22.14 16.27 23.58
C ALA A 325 -22.23 16.78 25.02
N ALA A 326 -23.44 16.98 25.55
CA ALA A 326 -23.67 17.34 26.94
C ALA A 326 -23.19 16.26 27.93
N ALA A 327 -23.17 14.99 27.50
CA ALA A 327 -22.60 13.88 28.25
C ALA A 327 -21.08 13.68 28.03
N GLY A 328 -20.43 14.49 27.19
CA GLY A 328 -19.01 14.36 26.85
C GLY A 328 -18.66 13.13 26.00
N LEU A 329 -19.65 12.50 25.36
CA LEU A 329 -19.49 11.24 24.60
C LEU A 329 -19.40 11.45 23.09
N TYR A 330 -19.97 12.54 22.56
CA TYR A 330 -20.07 12.75 21.11
C TYR A 330 -18.70 12.96 20.45
N GLY A 331 -18.46 12.26 19.34
CA GLY A 331 -17.24 12.40 18.53
C GLY A 331 -16.01 11.66 19.07
N GLY A 332 -15.96 11.37 20.37
CA GLY A 332 -14.90 10.58 21.01
C GLY A 332 -15.28 9.12 21.27
N ARG A 333 -16.47 8.88 21.86
CA ARG A 333 -16.97 7.55 22.24
C ARG A 333 -18.19 7.10 21.45
N VAL A 334 -19.04 8.05 21.04
CA VAL A 334 -20.28 7.78 20.31
C VAL A 334 -20.39 8.69 19.08
N CYS A 335 -20.66 8.10 17.92
CA CYS A 335 -20.97 8.79 16.68
C CYS A 335 -22.38 8.42 16.21
N VAL A 336 -23.16 9.43 15.79
CA VAL A 336 -24.53 9.22 15.28
C VAL A 336 -24.65 9.81 13.88
N ARG A 337 -25.16 8.99 12.95
CA ARG A 337 -25.36 9.36 11.54
C ARG A 337 -26.69 8.82 11.02
N ARG A 338 -27.10 9.35 9.86
CA ARG A 338 -28.21 8.80 9.07
C ARG A 338 -27.62 8.11 7.84
N ALA A 339 -28.13 6.93 7.53
CA ALA A 339 -27.72 6.12 6.40
C ALA A 339 -28.85 5.19 5.98
N SER A 340 -28.71 4.57 4.80
CA SER A 340 -29.62 3.50 4.38
C SER A 340 -29.54 2.31 5.34
N LEU A 341 -30.69 1.74 5.68
CA LEU A 341 -30.79 0.47 6.42
C LEU A 341 -30.80 -0.75 5.50
N ALA A 342 -30.89 -0.55 4.18
CA ALA A 342 -30.78 -1.62 3.19
C ALA A 342 -29.33 -1.98 2.87
N ASP A 343 -28.43 -0.99 2.94
CA ASP A 343 -26.98 -1.14 2.71
C ASP A 343 -26.24 -0.19 3.67
N LEU A 344 -25.58 -0.78 4.68
CA LEU A 344 -24.92 -0.01 5.72
C LEU A 344 -23.60 0.56 5.18
N PRO A 345 -23.27 1.84 5.49
CA PRO A 345 -22.13 2.54 4.91
C PRO A 345 -20.79 2.16 5.58
N PHE A 346 -20.64 0.89 5.96
CA PHE A 346 -19.46 0.37 6.64
C PHE A 346 -18.81 -0.77 5.84
N PRO A 347 -17.48 -0.90 5.88
CA PRO A 347 -16.79 -2.11 5.43
C PRO A 347 -17.33 -3.37 6.13
N PRO A 348 -17.12 -4.57 5.57
CA PRO A 348 -17.41 -5.81 6.29
C PRO A 348 -16.52 -5.92 7.54
N TYR A 349 -16.88 -6.77 8.50
CA TYR A 349 -15.98 -7.25 9.57
C TYR A 349 -15.56 -6.27 10.68
N VAL A 350 -16.15 -5.08 10.76
CA VAL A 350 -15.68 -4.03 11.67
C VAL A 350 -16.12 -4.23 13.13
N PHE A 351 -17.38 -4.62 13.36
CA PHE A 351 -18.01 -4.47 14.67
C PHE A 351 -17.93 -5.73 15.52
N ASN A 352 -17.40 -5.59 16.74
CA ASN A 352 -17.38 -6.66 17.75
C ASN A 352 -18.79 -6.98 18.25
N LEU A 353 -19.64 -5.96 18.35
CA LEU A 353 -21.05 -6.07 18.76
C LEU A 353 -21.94 -5.27 17.82
N VAL A 354 -23.02 -5.89 17.33
CA VAL A 354 -24.06 -5.25 16.52
C VAL A 354 -25.39 -5.44 17.22
N ILE A 355 -26.13 -4.34 17.45
CA ILE A 355 -27.43 -4.33 18.12
C ILE A 355 -28.46 -3.74 17.16
N ASP A 356 -29.47 -4.54 16.81
CA ASP A 356 -30.63 -4.04 16.08
C ASP A 356 -31.68 -3.49 17.04
N GLN A 357 -31.51 -2.21 17.44
CA GLN A 357 -32.42 -1.57 18.39
C GLN A 357 -33.84 -1.43 17.83
N GLY A 358 -34.00 -1.20 16.52
CA GLY A 358 -35.33 -1.08 15.91
C GLY A 358 -36.15 -2.38 15.98
N SER A 359 -35.47 -3.53 16.04
CA SER A 359 -36.15 -4.82 16.25
C SER A 359 -36.81 -4.95 17.63
N PHE A 360 -36.45 -4.11 18.60
CA PHE A 360 -37.03 -4.13 19.94
C PHE A 360 -38.52 -3.78 19.88
N ALA A 361 -38.86 -2.74 19.10
CA ALA A 361 -40.23 -2.26 18.97
C ALA A 361 -41.04 -3.07 17.97
N SER A 362 -40.43 -3.52 16.85
CA SER A 362 -41.14 -4.12 15.72
C SER A 362 -41.28 -5.65 15.79
N GLY A 363 -40.42 -6.33 16.57
CA GLY A 363 -40.32 -7.80 16.57
C GLY A 363 -39.75 -8.37 15.26
N LYS A 364 -39.19 -7.53 14.39
CA LYS A 364 -38.60 -7.89 13.09
C LYS A 364 -37.26 -7.17 12.90
N PRO A 365 -36.29 -7.74 12.17
CA PRO A 365 -35.05 -7.04 11.88
C PRO A 365 -35.28 -5.73 11.11
N SER A 366 -34.63 -4.65 11.54
CA SER A 366 -34.69 -3.34 10.88
C SER A 366 -33.76 -3.25 9.67
N VAL A 367 -32.80 -4.17 9.61
CA VAL A 367 -31.78 -4.33 8.55
C VAL A 367 -31.79 -5.80 8.13
N PRO A 368 -31.58 -6.14 6.85
CA PRO A 368 -31.42 -7.53 6.44
C PRO A 368 -30.39 -8.26 7.30
N VAL A 369 -30.70 -9.47 7.80
CA VAL A 369 -29.83 -10.21 8.72
C VAL A 369 -28.44 -10.47 8.12
N ARG A 370 -28.38 -10.71 6.80
CA ARG A 370 -27.13 -10.85 6.05
C ARG A 370 -26.24 -9.60 6.10
N GLU A 371 -26.86 -8.43 6.09
CA GLU A 371 -26.15 -7.14 6.12
C GLU A 371 -25.58 -6.85 7.52
N LEU A 372 -26.33 -7.19 8.58
CA LEU A 372 -25.82 -7.16 9.94
C LEU A 372 -24.67 -8.15 10.14
N PHE A 373 -24.80 -9.37 9.60
CA PHE A 373 -23.76 -10.38 9.64
C PHE A 373 -22.49 -9.94 8.87
N ARG A 374 -22.64 -9.25 7.73
CA ARG A 374 -21.53 -8.71 6.92
C ARG A 374 -20.65 -7.75 7.72
N VAL A 375 -21.24 -6.81 8.46
CA VAL A 375 -20.49 -5.81 9.23
C VAL A 375 -20.00 -6.34 10.58
N THR A 376 -20.52 -7.49 11.04
CA THR A 376 -20.07 -8.18 12.25
C THR A 376 -18.68 -8.78 12.03
N LYS A 377 -17.78 -8.58 13.01
CA LYS A 377 -16.40 -9.07 12.98
C LYS A 377 -16.33 -10.61 12.97
N PRO A 378 -15.50 -11.24 12.11
CA PRO A 378 -15.19 -12.66 12.15
C PRO A 378 -14.52 -13.06 13.47
N CYS A 379 -14.51 -14.37 13.74
CA CYS A 379 -13.81 -14.95 14.90
C CYS A 379 -14.32 -14.42 16.26
N GLY A 380 -15.65 -14.38 16.44
CA GLY A 380 -16.31 -14.11 17.73
C GLY A 380 -17.15 -12.83 17.80
N GLY A 381 -17.29 -12.06 16.71
CA GLY A 381 -18.20 -10.91 16.70
C GLY A 381 -19.67 -11.36 16.86
N VAL A 382 -20.49 -10.52 17.50
CA VAL A 382 -21.86 -10.85 17.87
C VAL A 382 -22.86 -9.86 17.28
N CYS A 383 -23.96 -10.38 16.73
CA CYS A 383 -25.14 -9.62 16.35
C CYS A 383 -26.34 -10.02 17.22
N LEU A 384 -27.05 -9.03 17.78
CA LEU A 384 -28.20 -9.21 18.67
C LEU A 384 -29.47 -8.66 18.02
N LEU A 385 -30.48 -9.51 17.89
CA LEU A 385 -31.80 -9.20 17.34
C LEU A 385 -32.91 -9.49 18.36
N GLY A 386 -33.98 -8.69 18.32
CA GLY A 386 -35.10 -8.78 19.24
C GLY A 386 -34.87 -7.97 20.52
N LYS A 387 -35.88 -7.97 21.40
CA LYS A 387 -35.81 -7.26 22.68
C LYS A 387 -35.31 -8.18 23.81
N PRO A 388 -34.55 -7.64 24.79
CA PRO A 388 -34.22 -8.40 25.99
C PRO A 388 -35.48 -8.74 26.82
N ASP A 389 -35.47 -9.87 27.52
CA ASP A 389 -36.59 -10.25 28.40
C ASP A 389 -36.85 -9.19 29.48
N GLY A 390 -38.14 -8.93 29.75
CA GLY A 390 -38.59 -7.90 30.69
C GLY A 390 -38.54 -6.45 30.18
N THR A 391 -38.05 -6.20 28.96
CA THR A 391 -38.08 -4.86 28.34
C THR A 391 -39.33 -4.65 27.47
N PRO A 392 -39.82 -3.40 27.28
CA PRO A 392 -40.95 -3.09 26.41
C PRO A 392 -40.68 -3.43 24.94
N GLY A 393 -41.72 -3.82 24.18
CA GLY A 393 -41.64 -4.09 22.74
C GLY A 393 -42.26 -5.43 22.33
N ILE A 394 -42.03 -5.83 21.07
CA ILE A 394 -42.58 -7.05 20.48
C ILE A 394 -41.48 -8.13 20.43
N PRO A 395 -41.73 -9.38 20.89
CA PRO A 395 -40.78 -10.48 20.75
C PRO A 395 -40.41 -10.76 19.29
N LEU A 396 -39.16 -11.16 19.03
CA LEU A 396 -38.67 -11.45 17.69
C LEU A 396 -39.36 -12.69 17.08
N ASP A 397 -39.95 -12.53 15.90
CA ASP A 397 -40.41 -13.63 15.05
C ASP A 397 -39.22 -14.33 14.36
N SER A 398 -38.50 -15.17 15.11
CA SER A 398 -37.35 -15.90 14.58
C SER A 398 -37.71 -16.96 13.55
N ALA A 399 -38.98 -17.42 13.50
CA ALA A 399 -39.41 -18.44 12.56
C ALA A 399 -39.32 -17.90 11.12
N SER A 400 -39.62 -16.61 10.94
CA SER A 400 -39.46 -15.92 9.65
C SER A 400 -38.01 -15.87 9.14
N LEU A 401 -37.02 -16.08 10.01
CA LEU A 401 -35.58 -15.95 9.70
C LEU A 401 -34.90 -17.28 9.38
N ALA A 402 -35.61 -18.41 9.38
CA ALA A 402 -34.99 -19.74 9.26
C ALA A 402 -34.06 -19.88 8.04
N LYS A 403 -34.47 -19.36 6.87
CA LYS A 403 -33.64 -19.39 5.65
C LYS A 403 -32.37 -18.56 5.76
N ASP A 404 -32.46 -17.38 6.38
CA ASP A 404 -31.29 -16.53 6.61
C ASP A 404 -30.31 -17.23 7.55
N LEU A 405 -30.80 -17.82 8.64
CA LEU A 405 -29.97 -18.53 9.61
C LEU A 405 -29.27 -19.75 9.01
N GLU A 406 -29.94 -20.52 8.14
CA GLU A 406 -29.30 -21.59 7.39
C GLU A 406 -28.18 -21.08 6.46
N ALA A 407 -28.39 -19.93 5.80
CA ALA A 407 -27.36 -19.31 4.96
C ALA A 407 -26.16 -18.88 5.81
N LEU A 408 -26.40 -18.24 6.96
CA LEU A 408 -25.34 -17.83 7.88
C LEU A 408 -24.58 -19.01 8.47
N GLN A 409 -25.24 -20.14 8.74
CA GLN A 409 -24.58 -21.35 9.24
C GLN A 409 -23.54 -21.88 8.25
N ARG A 410 -23.81 -21.81 6.93
CA ARG A 410 -22.83 -22.14 5.88
C ARG A 410 -21.65 -21.16 5.84
N GLU A 411 -21.84 -19.96 6.39
CA GLU A 411 -20.80 -18.94 6.58
C GLU A 411 -20.15 -18.98 7.99
N ASN A 412 -20.26 -20.12 8.69
CA ASN A 412 -19.77 -20.33 10.07
C ASN A 412 -20.44 -19.41 11.12
N GLY A 413 -21.68 -18.96 10.89
CA GLY A 413 -22.50 -18.29 11.88
C GLY A 413 -23.20 -19.27 12.82
N VAL A 414 -23.22 -18.96 14.11
CA VAL A 414 -23.94 -19.75 15.13
C VAL A 414 -25.02 -18.89 15.75
N ALA A 415 -26.28 -19.33 15.67
CA ALA A 415 -27.42 -18.61 16.20
C ALA A 415 -28.00 -19.31 17.43
N GLU A 416 -28.16 -18.60 18.53
CA GLU A 416 -28.71 -19.10 19.79
C GLU A 416 -29.72 -18.10 20.39
N ARG A 417 -30.76 -18.62 21.06
CA ARG A 417 -31.69 -17.77 21.83
C ARG A 417 -31.16 -17.60 23.25
N THR A 418 -31.06 -16.36 23.71
CA THR A 418 -30.65 -16.04 25.07
C THR A 418 -31.33 -14.74 25.50
N ASP A 419 -31.96 -14.72 26.67
CA ASP A 419 -32.49 -13.49 27.27
C ASP A 419 -33.48 -12.73 26.36
N GLY A 420 -34.40 -13.45 25.70
CA GLY A 420 -35.35 -12.89 24.74
C GLY A 420 -34.77 -12.52 23.37
N LEU A 421 -33.44 -12.52 23.24
CA LEU A 421 -32.70 -12.15 22.04
C LEU A 421 -32.37 -13.37 21.18
N LEU A 422 -32.23 -13.14 19.87
CA LEU A 422 -31.48 -14.01 18.98
C LEU A 422 -30.05 -13.48 18.87
N LYS A 423 -29.10 -14.23 19.43
CA LYS A 423 -27.66 -13.94 19.38
C LYS A 423 -27.06 -14.73 18.23
N ILE A 424 -26.43 -14.04 17.29
CA ILE A 424 -25.72 -14.63 16.16
C ILE A 424 -24.23 -14.33 16.34
N THR A 425 -23.43 -15.36 16.59
CA THR A 425 -21.97 -15.27 16.69
C THR A 425 -21.34 -15.61 15.34
N ARG A 426 -20.50 -14.73 14.81
CA ARG A 426 -19.77 -14.94 13.56
C ARG A 426 -18.47 -15.71 13.82
N GLY A 427 -18.35 -16.89 13.21
CA GLY A 427 -17.13 -17.68 13.21
C GLY A 427 -16.05 -17.16 12.25
N ARG A 428 -15.05 -18.00 11.99
CA ARG A 428 -13.99 -17.75 11.01
C ARG A 428 -14.57 -17.67 9.60
N ILE A 429 -14.01 -16.84 8.73
CA ILE A 429 -14.45 -16.75 7.33
C ILE A 429 -14.26 -18.14 6.67
N PRO A 430 -15.28 -18.71 6.02
CA PRO A 430 -15.14 -20.01 5.38
C PRO A 430 -13.98 -20.02 4.37
N ARG A 431 -13.17 -21.08 4.38
CA ARG A 431 -11.99 -21.27 3.52
C ARG A 431 -10.82 -20.31 3.75
N SER A 432 -10.93 -19.29 4.62
CA SER A 432 -9.76 -18.48 4.97
C SER A 432 -8.74 -19.31 5.72
N THR A 433 -7.45 -19.04 5.52
CA THR A 433 -6.36 -19.74 6.22
C THR A 433 -5.47 -18.75 6.94
N ASP A 434 -4.72 -19.23 7.93
CA ASP A 434 -3.81 -18.41 8.71
C ASP A 434 -2.42 -18.28 8.08
N TRP A 435 -1.64 -17.34 8.61
CA TRP A 435 -0.22 -17.19 8.40
C TRP A 435 0.47 -17.34 9.75
N THR A 436 0.91 -18.56 10.04
CA THR A 436 1.32 -19.01 11.39
C THR A 436 2.81 -18.88 11.63
N HIS A 437 3.63 -18.68 10.59
CA HIS A 437 5.09 -18.63 10.65
C HIS A 437 5.64 -17.51 9.76
N ASN A 438 6.92 -17.18 9.91
CA ASN A 438 7.58 -16.16 9.09
C ASN A 438 7.35 -16.33 7.57
N TYR A 439 7.25 -17.58 7.10
CA TYR A 439 7.09 -17.93 5.69
C TYR A 439 5.77 -18.65 5.39
N ALA A 440 4.69 -18.13 5.96
CA ALA A 440 3.30 -18.61 5.91
C ALA A 440 2.97 -19.76 6.85
N ASN A 441 3.71 -20.86 6.77
CA ASN A 441 3.46 -22.07 7.55
C ASN A 441 4.79 -22.79 7.81
N ALA A 442 4.74 -23.90 8.57
CA ALA A 442 5.92 -24.69 8.90
C ALA A 442 6.62 -25.32 7.67
N ALA A 443 5.94 -25.35 6.51
CA ALA A 443 6.49 -25.85 5.25
C ALA A 443 7.20 -24.76 4.41
N ASN A 444 7.28 -23.53 4.92
CA ASN A 444 7.97 -22.38 4.32
C ASN A 444 7.49 -21.98 2.92
N THR A 445 6.22 -22.17 2.56
CA THR A 445 5.74 -21.96 1.17
C THR A 445 5.68 -20.50 0.71
N TYR A 446 5.74 -19.52 1.64
CA TYR A 446 5.50 -18.08 1.39
C TYR A 446 4.10 -17.77 0.82
N CYS A 447 3.20 -18.74 0.90
CA CYS A 447 1.86 -18.66 0.38
C CYS A 447 0.89 -19.06 1.49
N SER A 448 -0.06 -18.18 1.83
CA SER A 448 -1.25 -18.67 2.51
C SER A 448 -2.04 -19.52 1.53
N GLU A 449 -2.68 -20.58 1.99
CA GLU A 449 -3.60 -21.34 1.14
C GLU A 449 -4.96 -20.62 0.97
N ASP A 450 -5.05 -19.36 1.42
CA ASP A 450 -6.27 -18.57 1.48
C ASP A 450 -6.71 -18.14 0.06
N PRO A 451 -7.85 -18.64 -0.44
CA PRO A 451 -8.30 -18.34 -1.80
C PRO A 451 -9.04 -17.00 -1.88
N LEU A 452 -9.31 -16.35 -0.76
CA LEU A 452 -10.13 -15.14 -0.71
C LEU A 452 -9.29 -13.88 -0.89
N VAL A 453 -8.01 -13.92 -0.52
CA VAL A 453 -7.17 -12.73 -0.53
C VAL A 453 -6.62 -12.45 -1.92
N LYS A 454 -7.42 -11.75 -2.73
CA LYS A 454 -7.02 -11.20 -4.02
C LYS A 454 -7.69 -9.85 -4.25
N GLY A 455 -7.13 -9.04 -5.14
CA GLY A 455 -7.70 -7.75 -5.46
C GLY A 455 -8.94 -7.87 -6.37
N PRO A 456 -9.60 -6.75 -6.68
CA PRO A 456 -9.29 -5.41 -6.20
C PRO A 456 -9.65 -5.21 -4.73
N PHE A 457 -9.00 -4.25 -4.07
CA PHE A 457 -9.06 -4.08 -2.61
C PHE A 457 -9.81 -2.83 -2.18
N GLY A 458 -10.54 -2.95 -1.08
CA GLY A 458 -11.01 -1.83 -0.26
C GLY A 458 -10.21 -1.73 1.03
N VAL A 459 -10.20 -0.54 1.65
CA VAL A 459 -9.58 -0.34 2.96
C VAL A 459 -10.54 -0.79 4.06
N LEU A 460 -10.07 -1.66 4.95
CA LEU A 460 -10.80 -2.07 6.14
C LEU A 460 -10.50 -1.12 7.31
N TRP A 461 -9.21 -0.91 7.61
CA TRP A 461 -8.74 0.09 8.56
C TRP A 461 -7.29 0.50 8.25
N TYR A 462 -6.87 1.64 8.79
CA TYR A 462 -5.48 2.11 8.80
C TYR A 462 -5.18 2.82 10.12
N GLY A 463 -3.95 2.73 10.61
CA GLY A 463 -3.51 3.40 11.84
C GLY A 463 -2.27 2.78 12.46
N GLU A 464 -2.29 2.68 13.80
CA GLU A 464 -1.22 2.06 14.58
C GLU A 464 -1.03 0.56 14.26
N PRO A 465 0.17 -0.02 14.48
CA PRO A 465 1.38 0.66 14.93
C PRO A 465 1.99 1.55 13.85
N GLY A 466 2.32 2.79 14.21
CA GLY A 466 3.03 3.74 13.34
C GLY A 466 4.55 3.45 13.28
N PRO A 467 5.32 4.20 12.47
CA PRO A 467 6.73 3.91 12.21
C PRO A 467 7.62 3.94 13.47
N GLN A 468 7.25 4.71 14.50
CA GLN A 468 8.01 4.80 15.76
C GLN A 468 8.03 3.49 16.55
N LYS A 469 7.01 2.64 16.41
CA LYS A 469 6.90 1.35 17.11
C LYS A 469 7.48 0.18 16.30
N ARG A 470 8.09 0.47 15.14
CA ARG A 470 8.51 -0.53 14.16
C ARG A 470 10.02 -0.56 14.04
N ILE A 471 10.54 -1.78 13.87
CA ILE A 471 11.96 -1.99 13.54
C ILE A 471 12.28 -1.32 12.20
N GLU A 472 13.45 -0.72 12.12
CA GLU A 472 13.97 -0.09 10.91
C GLU A 472 14.08 -1.13 9.77
N ARG A 473 13.66 -0.74 8.55
CA ARG A 473 13.45 -1.74 7.49
C ARG A 473 14.72 -2.45 7.02
N HIS A 474 15.89 -1.80 7.08
CA HIS A 474 17.16 -2.41 6.65
C HIS A 474 17.64 -3.46 7.64
N ALA A 475 17.13 -3.45 8.88
CA ALA A 475 17.30 -4.54 9.82
C ALA A 475 16.52 -5.82 9.45
N ALA A 476 15.71 -5.82 8.37
CA ALA A 476 14.92 -6.98 7.91
C ALA A 476 14.16 -7.68 9.05
N PRO A 477 13.10 -7.03 9.58
CA PRO A 477 12.40 -7.51 10.78
C PRO A 477 11.62 -8.82 10.55
N PRO A 478 11.23 -9.50 11.64
CA PRO A 478 10.29 -10.61 11.59
C PRO A 478 8.99 -10.25 10.86
N VAL A 479 8.44 -11.23 10.15
CA VAL A 479 7.19 -11.07 9.42
C VAL A 479 6.04 -11.04 10.43
N PRO A 480 5.03 -10.16 10.28
CA PRO A 480 3.83 -10.28 11.10
C PRO A 480 3.15 -11.64 10.88
N LEU A 481 2.41 -12.10 11.89
CA LEU A 481 1.58 -13.30 11.79
C LEU A 481 0.10 -12.91 11.84
N VAL A 482 -0.74 -13.65 11.14
CA VAL A 482 -2.21 -13.51 11.20
C VAL A 482 -2.78 -14.87 11.53
N VAL A 483 -3.32 -15.03 12.74
CA VAL A 483 -3.97 -16.26 13.19
C VAL A 483 -5.31 -15.93 13.84
N GLY A 484 -6.39 -16.47 13.30
CA GLY A 484 -7.74 -16.21 13.77
C GLY A 484 -8.15 -14.75 13.56
N SER A 485 -8.19 -13.94 14.63
CA SER A 485 -8.33 -12.49 14.53
C SER A 485 -7.11 -11.71 14.99
N SER A 486 -6.03 -12.38 15.37
CA SER A 486 -4.84 -11.76 15.92
C SER A 486 -3.81 -11.48 14.84
N LEU A 487 -3.42 -10.22 14.72
CA LEU A 487 -2.26 -9.74 13.98
C LEU A 487 -1.12 -9.52 14.97
N PHE A 488 -0.10 -10.38 14.93
CA PHE A 488 1.10 -10.25 15.77
C PHE A 488 2.20 -9.51 15.03
N THR A 489 2.86 -8.59 15.71
CA THR A 489 3.96 -7.86 15.11
C THR A 489 4.97 -7.31 16.12
N ILE A 490 6.21 -7.10 15.68
CA ILE A 490 7.36 -6.84 16.56
C ILE A 490 8.00 -5.47 16.25
N GLY A 491 8.32 -4.74 17.32
CA GLY A 491 9.19 -3.57 17.37
C GLY A 491 10.53 -3.90 18.06
N TYR A 492 11.36 -2.89 18.35
CA TYR A 492 12.55 -3.11 19.20
C TYR A 492 12.11 -3.47 20.62
N ASP A 493 12.47 -4.67 21.08
CA ASP A 493 12.07 -5.24 22.38
C ASP A 493 10.57 -5.08 22.71
N LEU A 494 9.72 -5.14 21.67
CA LEU A 494 8.30 -4.85 21.76
C LEU A 494 7.52 -5.88 20.94
N VAL A 495 6.57 -6.55 21.57
CA VAL A 495 5.64 -7.48 20.90
C VAL A 495 4.24 -6.90 21.03
N MET A 496 3.51 -6.88 19.93
CA MET A 496 2.18 -6.27 19.86
C MET A 496 1.21 -7.23 19.18
N ALA A 497 -0.03 -7.25 19.68
CA ALA A 497 -1.15 -7.94 19.06
C ALA A 497 -2.28 -6.96 18.78
N TYR A 498 -2.80 -7.00 17.56
CA TYR A 498 -3.93 -6.20 17.11
C TYR A 498 -5.03 -7.11 16.59
N ASP A 499 -6.27 -6.66 16.63
CA ASP A 499 -7.35 -7.27 15.88
C ASP A 499 -7.17 -6.96 14.38
N VAL A 500 -6.95 -8.00 13.57
CA VAL A 500 -6.68 -7.83 12.14
C VAL A 500 -7.87 -7.22 11.38
N TYR A 501 -9.10 -7.36 11.87
CA TYR A 501 -10.29 -6.92 11.14
C TYR A 501 -10.70 -5.48 11.44
N ASN A 502 -10.34 -4.92 12.60
CA ASN A 502 -10.74 -3.56 12.95
C ASN A 502 -9.62 -2.70 13.57
N GLY A 503 -8.41 -3.22 13.68
CA GLY A 503 -7.22 -2.48 14.10
C GLY A 503 -7.18 -2.14 15.59
N VAL A 504 -8.07 -2.73 16.40
CA VAL A 504 -8.11 -2.52 17.84
C VAL A 504 -6.89 -3.20 18.46
N PRO A 505 -6.04 -2.50 19.25
CA PRO A 505 -4.93 -3.15 19.92
C PRO A 505 -5.47 -4.13 20.96
N ASN A 506 -5.02 -5.38 20.95
CA ASN A 506 -5.32 -6.35 22.00
C ASN A 506 -4.41 -6.10 23.20
N TRP A 507 -3.09 -6.19 22.97
CA TRP A 507 -2.06 -5.95 23.98
C TRP A 507 -0.73 -5.52 23.34
N GLU A 508 0.12 -4.87 24.13
CA GLU A 508 1.51 -4.54 23.79
C GLU A 508 2.38 -4.91 25.00
N ARG A 509 3.49 -5.61 24.78
CA ARG A 509 4.43 -6.01 25.84
C ARG A 509 5.87 -5.71 25.44
N LYS A 510 6.61 -5.10 26.35
CA LYS A 510 8.06 -5.01 26.23
C LYS A 510 8.68 -6.34 26.61
N ILE A 511 9.42 -6.95 25.69
CA ILE A 511 10.10 -8.24 25.85
C ILE A 511 11.50 -8.08 25.25
N GLU A 512 12.51 -8.05 26.11
CA GLU A 512 13.91 -7.90 25.72
C GLU A 512 14.36 -9.08 24.86
N GLY A 513 15.02 -8.80 23.74
CA GLY A 513 15.51 -9.82 22.80
C GLY A 513 14.43 -10.38 21.87
N ALA A 514 13.21 -9.84 21.86
CA ALA A 514 12.16 -10.25 20.92
C ALA A 514 12.48 -9.87 19.46
N SER A 515 13.29 -8.84 19.26
CA SER A 515 13.63 -8.31 17.93
C SER A 515 14.78 -9.06 17.26
N ARG A 516 14.57 -10.33 16.89
CA ARG A 516 15.54 -11.09 16.07
C ARG A 516 15.58 -10.50 14.65
N GLN A 517 16.55 -9.62 14.40
CA GLN A 517 16.76 -8.92 13.14
C GLN A 517 17.43 -9.81 12.09
N HIS A 518 17.58 -9.32 10.87
CA HIS A 518 18.21 -10.03 9.75
C HIS A 518 17.52 -11.36 9.46
N LEU A 519 16.20 -11.30 9.23
CA LEU A 519 15.36 -12.48 8.99
C LEU A 519 15.96 -13.52 8.01
N PRO A 520 16.59 -13.15 6.87
CA PRO A 520 17.20 -14.15 5.97
C PRO A 520 18.36 -14.95 6.59
N ILE A 521 18.85 -14.54 7.75
CA ILE A 521 19.98 -15.13 8.48
C ILE A 521 19.44 -15.82 9.76
N ASN A 522 18.73 -15.06 10.61
CA ASN A 522 18.29 -15.56 11.91
C ASN A 522 17.03 -16.43 11.83
N THR A 523 16.19 -16.21 10.82
CA THR A 523 15.00 -17.00 10.41
C THR A 523 14.03 -17.35 11.55
N SER A 524 12.94 -18.05 11.22
CA SER A 524 11.84 -18.52 12.09
C SER A 524 11.99 -18.29 13.62
N ASN A 525 11.55 -17.12 14.08
CA ASN A 525 11.53 -16.73 15.50
C ASN A 525 10.12 -16.63 16.09
N LEU A 526 9.10 -16.83 15.26
CA LEU A 526 7.69 -16.73 15.59
C LEU A 526 6.91 -17.91 15.02
N ALA A 527 6.07 -18.52 15.86
CA ALA A 527 5.05 -19.48 15.45
C ALA A 527 3.77 -19.22 16.25
N ALA A 528 2.59 -19.38 15.66
CA ALA A 528 1.34 -19.16 16.38
C ALA A 528 0.21 -20.11 15.95
N ASP A 529 -0.69 -20.40 16.89
CA ASP A 529 -2.01 -20.99 16.66
C ASP A 529 -3.12 -20.10 17.24
N ASP A 530 -4.37 -20.56 17.24
CA ASP A 530 -5.52 -19.78 17.70
C ASP A 530 -5.44 -19.37 19.18
N TYR A 531 -4.60 -20.05 19.99
CA TYR A 531 -4.50 -19.83 21.42
C TYR A 531 -3.12 -19.34 21.86
N SER A 532 -2.05 -19.69 21.15
CA SER A 532 -0.67 -19.48 21.59
C SER A 532 0.18 -18.74 20.56
N LEU A 533 1.00 -17.81 21.04
CA LEU A 533 2.13 -17.23 20.33
C LEU A 533 3.43 -17.77 20.94
N PHE A 534 4.25 -18.41 20.12
CA PHE A 534 5.58 -18.86 20.48
C PHE A 534 6.63 -17.88 19.92
N LEU A 535 7.56 -17.47 20.77
CA LEU A 535 8.56 -16.45 20.46
C LEU A 535 9.95 -16.91 20.92
N VAL A 536 10.88 -17.02 19.98
CA VAL A 536 12.29 -17.26 20.27
C VAL A 536 13.01 -15.93 20.47
N LEU A 537 13.65 -15.76 21.62
CA LEU A 537 14.38 -14.56 22.01
C LEU A 537 15.88 -14.67 21.68
N ASP A 538 16.56 -13.52 21.57
CA ASP A 538 18.02 -13.46 21.35
C ASP A 538 18.85 -14.18 22.43
N ASN A 539 18.31 -14.31 23.64
CA ASN A 539 18.93 -15.04 24.74
C ASN A 539 18.83 -16.58 24.61
N GLY A 540 18.15 -17.08 23.57
CA GLY A 540 17.98 -18.51 23.30
C GLY A 540 16.81 -19.19 24.01
N GLU A 541 15.93 -18.46 24.67
CA GLU A 541 14.69 -18.99 25.27
C GLU A 541 13.53 -18.98 24.27
N CYS A 542 12.59 -19.91 24.42
CA CYS A 542 11.32 -19.91 23.70
C CYS A 542 10.17 -19.64 24.66
N TRP A 543 9.51 -18.50 24.49
CA TRP A 543 8.36 -18.11 25.31
C TRP A 543 7.05 -18.51 24.63
N ARG A 544 6.11 -19.06 25.40
CA ARG A 544 4.73 -19.30 24.99
C ARG A 544 3.82 -18.27 25.67
N LEU A 545 3.17 -17.44 24.87
CA LEU A 545 2.20 -16.45 25.32
C LEU A 545 0.79 -16.85 24.91
N GLU A 546 -0.21 -16.51 25.72
CA GLU A 546 -1.61 -16.59 25.31
C GLU A 546 -1.89 -15.50 24.24
N ALA A 547 -2.49 -15.89 23.13
CA ALA A 547 -2.60 -15.11 21.91
C ALA A 547 -3.40 -13.79 22.09
N ARG A 548 -4.46 -13.79 22.89
CA ARG A 548 -5.41 -12.67 23.02
C ARG A 548 -5.04 -11.67 24.10
N THR A 549 -4.29 -12.08 25.11
CA THR A 549 -3.97 -11.33 26.34
C THR A 549 -2.48 -11.03 26.46
N GLY A 550 -1.63 -11.85 25.84
CA GLY A 550 -0.18 -11.76 25.93
C GLY A 550 0.38 -12.28 27.25
N GLU A 551 -0.43 -12.95 28.07
CA GLU A 551 0.02 -13.59 29.31
C GLU A 551 1.06 -14.67 29.02
N THR A 552 2.14 -14.72 29.81
CA THR A 552 3.15 -15.78 29.66
C THR A 552 2.59 -17.08 30.24
N LEU A 553 2.36 -18.06 29.37
CA LEU A 553 1.90 -19.40 29.77
C LEU A 553 3.06 -20.29 30.18
N SER A 554 4.18 -20.23 29.46
CA SER A 554 5.36 -21.08 29.70
C SER A 554 6.62 -20.49 29.07
N VAL A 555 7.78 -20.92 29.57
CA VAL A 555 9.10 -20.65 28.97
C VAL A 555 9.81 -21.99 28.80
N TYR A 556 10.29 -22.27 27.59
CA TYR A 556 10.95 -23.51 27.22
C TYR A 556 12.43 -23.26 26.94
N GLU A 557 13.27 -24.20 27.40
CA GLU A 557 14.69 -24.27 27.06
C GLU A 557 14.92 -25.27 25.92
N ALA A 558 15.96 -25.04 25.11
CA ALA A 558 16.40 -26.06 24.15
C ALA A 558 16.97 -27.29 24.87
N PRO A 559 16.74 -28.53 24.38
CA PRO A 559 17.30 -29.74 24.97
C PRO A 559 18.83 -29.69 25.13
N ARG A 560 19.36 -29.98 26.31
CA ARG A 560 20.80 -29.88 26.61
C ARG A 560 21.60 -31.10 26.11
N VAL A 561 22.83 -30.88 25.64
CA VAL A 561 23.81 -31.96 25.31
C VAL A 561 24.62 -32.35 26.56
N ASP A 562 25.05 -31.33 27.31
CA ASP A 562 25.88 -31.44 28.52
C ASP A 562 25.35 -30.42 29.54
N ARG A 563 25.41 -30.74 30.84
CA ARG A 563 25.07 -29.80 31.92
C ARG A 563 25.98 -28.56 31.92
N ALA A 564 27.19 -28.66 31.38
CA ALA A 564 28.19 -27.58 31.42
C ALA A 564 28.03 -26.51 30.32
N LYS A 565 27.34 -26.80 29.21
CA LYS A 565 27.16 -25.86 28.08
C LYS A 565 25.70 -25.40 27.98
N ARG A 566 25.48 -24.09 27.83
CA ARG A 566 24.15 -23.52 27.60
C ARG A 566 23.63 -23.92 26.21
N ALA A 567 22.49 -24.58 26.16
CA ALA A 567 21.75 -24.83 24.92
C ALA A 567 20.89 -23.60 24.61
N ALA A 568 20.89 -23.15 23.36
CA ALA A 568 20.07 -22.02 22.93
C ALA A 568 19.19 -22.37 21.74
N TRP A 569 17.93 -21.95 21.82
CA TRP A 569 16.94 -22.12 20.78
C TRP A 569 17.25 -21.18 19.60
N ALA A 570 17.29 -21.72 18.39
CA ALA A 570 17.71 -20.96 17.20
C ALA A 570 16.64 -20.83 16.11
N TRP A 571 15.79 -21.84 15.93
CA TRP A 571 14.70 -21.86 14.94
C TRP A 571 13.45 -22.52 15.53
N ILE A 572 12.25 -22.10 15.13
CA ILE A 572 10.97 -22.67 15.62
C ILE A 572 10.00 -23.02 14.50
N ALA A 573 9.22 -24.09 14.69
CA ALA A 573 7.99 -24.30 13.94
C ALA A 573 6.94 -25.06 14.76
N LEU A 574 5.68 -24.93 14.36
CA LEU A 574 4.51 -25.54 14.99
C LEU A 574 3.72 -26.33 13.94
N ASP A 575 3.47 -27.61 14.21
CA ASP A 575 2.53 -28.44 13.44
C ASP A 575 1.68 -29.29 14.39
N GLY A 576 0.39 -28.97 14.47
CA GLY A 576 -0.55 -29.58 15.42
C GLY A 576 -0.17 -29.35 16.88
N ASN A 577 0.20 -30.44 17.57
CA ASN A 577 0.58 -30.44 18.99
C ASN A 577 2.09 -30.49 19.22
N LEU A 578 2.90 -30.57 18.15
CA LEU A 578 4.34 -30.64 18.27
C LEU A 578 4.96 -29.28 17.96
N LEU A 579 5.84 -28.84 18.86
CA LEU A 579 6.68 -27.67 18.70
C LEU A 579 8.09 -28.14 18.29
N TYR A 580 8.47 -27.84 17.07
CA TYR A 580 9.79 -28.14 16.54
C TYR A 580 10.75 -27.00 16.84
N GLY A 581 11.97 -27.35 17.19
CA GLY A 581 13.02 -26.39 17.44
C GLY A 581 14.36 -26.86 16.90
N SER A 582 15.29 -25.92 16.75
CA SER A 582 16.70 -26.23 16.54
C SER A 582 17.56 -25.65 17.65
N ARG A 583 18.67 -26.31 17.93
CA ARG A 583 19.64 -25.89 18.94
C ARG A 583 20.92 -25.42 18.27
N ALA A 584 21.34 -24.21 18.60
CA ALA A 584 22.64 -23.66 18.21
C ALA A 584 23.53 -23.46 19.45
N GLU A 585 24.84 -23.29 19.22
CA GLU A 585 25.74 -22.86 20.27
C GLU A 585 25.47 -21.40 20.65
N TYR A 586 25.53 -21.10 21.95
CA TYR A 586 25.38 -19.75 22.49
C TYR A 586 26.76 -19.13 22.69
N ASP A 587 26.99 -17.95 22.12
CA ASP A 587 28.21 -17.18 22.34
C ASP A 587 28.02 -16.23 23.53
N ASP A 588 28.65 -16.56 24.66
CA ASP A 588 28.60 -15.76 25.89
C ASP A 588 29.21 -14.35 25.72
N ARG A 589 30.11 -14.14 24.74
CA ARG A 589 30.75 -12.83 24.50
C ARG A 589 29.81 -11.87 23.79
N SER A 590 29.15 -12.34 22.73
CA SER A 590 28.17 -11.54 21.99
C SER A 590 26.76 -11.58 22.60
N ARG A 591 26.52 -12.49 23.56
CA ARG A 591 25.21 -12.79 24.18
C ARG A 591 24.14 -13.15 23.15
N LYS A 592 24.52 -13.96 22.16
CA LYS A 592 23.66 -14.35 21.02
C LYS A 592 23.91 -15.81 20.62
N THR A 593 22.93 -16.40 19.93
CA THR A 593 23.07 -17.73 19.29
C THR A 593 23.88 -17.67 18.00
N SER A 594 24.51 -18.78 17.59
CA SER A 594 25.07 -18.93 16.23
C SER A 594 24.05 -18.49 15.17
N GLU A 595 24.50 -17.69 14.21
CA GLU A 595 23.62 -16.88 13.35
C GLU A 595 22.91 -17.67 12.25
N GLN A 596 23.42 -18.82 11.79
CA GLN A 596 22.91 -19.48 10.57
C GLN A 596 22.72 -21.00 10.65
N THR A 597 23.40 -21.65 11.59
CA THR A 597 23.37 -23.11 11.66
C THR A 597 23.17 -23.65 13.07
N SER A 598 22.51 -24.80 13.14
CA SER A 598 22.25 -25.56 14.35
C SER A 598 23.00 -26.89 14.36
N ASN A 599 23.23 -27.44 15.55
CA ASN A 599 23.84 -28.76 15.74
C ASN A 599 22.81 -29.84 16.11
N CYS A 600 21.53 -29.48 16.23
CA CYS A 600 20.46 -30.41 16.53
C CYS A 600 19.10 -29.82 16.14
N VAL A 601 18.20 -30.70 15.75
CA VAL A 601 16.77 -30.44 15.61
C VAL A 601 16.01 -31.33 16.59
N PHE A 602 14.93 -30.83 17.17
CA PHE A 602 14.17 -31.52 18.19
C PHE A 602 12.68 -31.21 18.08
N ALA A 603 11.86 -32.03 18.73
CA ALA A 603 10.43 -31.78 18.92
C ALA A 603 10.08 -31.83 20.40
N LEU A 604 9.22 -30.91 20.83
CA LEU A 604 8.61 -30.85 22.13
C LEU A 604 7.09 -31.02 22.00
N ASP A 605 6.45 -31.53 23.05
CA ASP A 605 5.02 -31.35 23.23
C ASP A 605 4.73 -29.87 23.51
N LYS A 606 3.86 -29.24 22.71
CA LYS A 606 3.67 -27.78 22.77
C LYS A 606 3.07 -27.29 24.08
N ASP A 607 2.39 -28.16 24.82
CA ASP A 607 1.67 -27.80 26.03
C ASP A 607 2.55 -27.94 27.27
N THR A 608 3.22 -29.08 27.39
CA THR A 608 4.06 -29.43 28.54
C THR A 608 5.51 -28.97 28.38
N GLY A 609 5.99 -28.74 27.16
CA GLY A 609 7.40 -28.48 26.87
C GLY A 609 8.30 -29.72 26.99
N ALA A 610 7.72 -30.91 27.17
CA ALA A 610 8.49 -32.15 27.30
C ALA A 610 9.14 -32.53 25.97
N THR A 611 10.42 -32.89 26.00
CA THR A 611 11.14 -33.38 24.83
C THR A 611 10.55 -34.70 24.35
N VAL A 612 10.11 -34.73 23.09
CA VAL A 612 9.62 -35.94 22.42
C VAL A 612 10.79 -36.67 21.77
N TRP A 613 11.62 -35.97 21.01
CA TRP A 613 12.82 -36.51 20.38
C TRP A 613 13.85 -35.42 20.05
N THR A 614 15.10 -35.83 19.85
CA THR A 614 16.22 -35.01 19.38
C THR A 614 16.97 -35.73 18.27
N CYS A 615 17.48 -34.98 17.29
CA CYS A 615 18.33 -35.48 16.21
C CYS A 615 19.53 -34.53 16.03
N ASP A 616 20.74 -35.05 16.21
CA ASP A 616 21.97 -34.26 16.08
C ASP A 616 22.42 -34.14 14.62
N GLY A 617 23.12 -33.04 14.29
CA GLY A 617 23.72 -32.76 12.99
C GLY A 617 24.95 -31.84 13.11
N GLU A 618 25.60 -31.54 12.00
CA GLU A 618 26.85 -30.75 11.99
C GLU A 618 26.72 -29.61 10.98
N GLY A 619 25.96 -28.58 11.37
CA GLY A 619 25.74 -27.38 10.56
C GLY A 619 24.43 -27.40 9.78
N ILE A 620 23.30 -27.67 10.46
CA ILE A 620 21.95 -27.64 9.90
C ILE A 620 21.55 -26.19 9.60
N ASP A 621 21.27 -25.84 8.34
CA ASP A 621 20.86 -24.49 7.96
C ASP A 621 19.43 -24.20 8.46
N HIS A 622 19.23 -23.09 9.19
CA HIS A 622 17.92 -22.76 9.77
C HIS A 622 16.81 -22.59 8.71
N ASP A 623 17.11 -21.91 7.61
CA ASP A 623 16.22 -21.73 6.46
C ASP A 623 16.02 -23.03 5.65
N GLY A 624 16.92 -23.99 5.87
CA GLY A 624 16.91 -25.31 5.26
C GLY A 624 16.02 -26.31 5.99
N ILE A 625 15.21 -25.88 6.98
CA ILE A 625 14.27 -26.73 7.73
C ILE A 625 12.83 -26.43 7.32
N ALA A 626 12.08 -27.45 6.89
CA ALA A 626 10.64 -27.38 6.60
C ALA A 626 9.90 -28.60 7.15
N VAL A 627 8.68 -28.40 7.63
CA VAL A 627 7.83 -29.45 8.21
C VAL A 627 6.53 -29.55 7.40
N GLY A 628 6.15 -30.78 7.04
CA GLY A 628 4.88 -31.03 6.37
C GLY A 628 4.63 -32.51 6.09
N ALA A 629 3.35 -32.88 6.02
CA ALA A 629 2.88 -34.26 5.80
C ALA A 629 3.56 -35.31 6.70
N GLY A 630 3.69 -34.98 8.00
CA GLY A 630 4.28 -35.87 9.00
C GLY A 630 5.79 -36.06 8.85
N ARG A 631 6.49 -35.19 8.11
CA ARG A 631 7.94 -35.23 7.94
C ARG A 631 8.57 -33.89 8.26
N ILE A 632 9.84 -33.95 8.62
CA ILE A 632 10.73 -32.79 8.70
C ILE A 632 11.86 -32.98 7.70
N PHE A 633 12.10 -31.96 6.90
CA PHE A 633 13.18 -31.91 5.92
C PHE A 633 14.22 -30.91 6.42
N LEU A 634 15.49 -31.30 6.39
CA LEU A 634 16.60 -30.45 6.81
C LEU A 634 17.78 -30.52 5.84
N VAL A 635 18.44 -29.38 5.63
CA VAL A 635 19.70 -29.29 4.89
C VAL A 635 20.85 -29.20 5.88
N ASP A 636 21.78 -30.16 5.80
CA ASP A 636 22.89 -30.33 6.74
C ASP A 636 24.23 -30.30 5.98
N ARG A 637 25.26 -29.71 6.59
CA ARG A 637 26.63 -29.61 6.05
C ARG A 637 27.50 -30.82 6.39
N ALA A 638 27.00 -31.73 7.23
CA ALA A 638 27.70 -32.94 7.63
C ALA A 638 27.69 -34.01 6.53
N LEU A 639 28.76 -34.14 5.75
CA LEU A 639 28.92 -35.22 4.75
C LEU A 639 30.14 -36.09 5.03
N ALA A 640 29.94 -37.41 4.96
CA ALA A 640 31.02 -38.39 4.86
C ALA A 640 31.73 -38.32 3.49
N ASP A 641 32.96 -38.81 3.40
CA ASP A 641 33.76 -38.75 2.17
C ASP A 641 33.13 -39.48 0.97
N ALA A 642 32.38 -40.55 1.23
CA ALA A 642 31.61 -41.24 0.19
C ALA A 642 30.47 -40.35 -0.35
N GLU A 643 29.77 -39.66 0.54
CA GLU A 643 28.68 -38.74 0.20
C GLU A 643 29.19 -37.51 -0.54
N ARG A 644 30.35 -36.96 -0.17
CA ARG A 644 30.99 -35.85 -0.91
C ARG A 644 31.30 -36.23 -2.35
N ARG A 645 31.86 -37.43 -2.56
CA ARG A 645 32.13 -37.96 -3.90
C ARG A 645 30.84 -38.20 -4.69
N GLN A 646 29.79 -38.68 -4.02
CA GLN A 646 28.48 -38.86 -4.65
C GLN A 646 27.86 -37.52 -5.06
N ALA A 647 27.82 -36.51 -4.19
CA ALA A 647 27.28 -35.18 -4.51
C ALA A 647 27.96 -34.57 -5.75
N GLN A 648 29.28 -34.71 -5.85
CA GLN A 648 30.04 -34.20 -6.99
C GLN A 648 29.78 -34.99 -8.28
N ALA A 649 29.57 -36.30 -8.18
CA ALA A 649 29.25 -37.15 -9.32
C ALA A 649 27.83 -36.89 -9.84
N ASP A 650 26.88 -36.68 -8.93
CA ASP A 650 25.45 -36.47 -9.19
C ASP A 650 25.11 -35.00 -9.49
N ALA A 651 26.10 -34.11 -9.50
CA ALA A 651 25.92 -32.69 -9.76
C ALA A 651 25.24 -32.44 -11.11
N VAL A 652 24.10 -31.75 -11.09
CA VAL A 652 23.33 -31.42 -12.29
C VAL A 652 24.10 -30.42 -13.13
N LYS A 653 24.49 -30.82 -14.34
CA LYS A 653 25.21 -29.95 -15.29
C LYS A 653 24.23 -29.36 -16.30
N ASP A 654 24.20 -28.04 -16.39
CA ASP A 654 23.43 -27.33 -17.42
C ASP A 654 24.39 -26.72 -18.47
N PRO A 655 24.45 -27.28 -19.69
CA PRO A 655 25.34 -26.81 -20.74
C PRO A 655 24.88 -25.49 -21.39
N SER A 656 23.65 -25.04 -21.14
CA SER A 656 23.08 -23.82 -21.76
C SER A 656 23.58 -22.51 -21.15
N VAL A 657 24.17 -22.57 -19.95
CA VAL A 657 24.78 -21.43 -19.26
C VAL A 657 26.29 -21.66 -19.18
N PRO A 658 27.13 -20.75 -19.73
CA PRO A 658 28.58 -20.91 -19.69
C PRO A 658 29.09 -21.09 -18.26
N ASP A 659 29.90 -22.11 -18.06
CA ASP A 659 30.49 -22.40 -16.76
C ASP A 659 31.61 -21.39 -16.47
N ARG A 660 31.25 -20.22 -15.94
CA ARG A 660 32.22 -19.23 -15.44
C ARG A 660 33.03 -19.87 -14.32
N LYS A 661 34.36 -19.78 -14.29
CA LYS A 661 35.11 -20.26 -13.12
C LYS A 661 34.54 -19.59 -11.87
N ALA A 662 34.03 -20.39 -10.92
CA ALA A 662 33.57 -19.88 -9.64
C ALA A 662 34.80 -19.34 -8.92
N VAL A 663 34.95 -18.02 -8.92
CA VAL A 663 36.10 -17.35 -8.30
C VAL A 663 35.65 -16.29 -7.33
N ASP A 664 36.37 -16.12 -6.23
CA ASP A 664 36.12 -15.07 -5.27
C ASP A 664 36.43 -13.67 -5.85
N GLN A 665 36.23 -12.62 -5.07
CA GLN A 665 36.54 -11.23 -5.48
C GLN A 665 38.03 -11.01 -5.81
N ARG A 666 38.90 -11.96 -5.48
CA ARG A 666 40.36 -11.94 -5.74
C ARG A 666 40.75 -12.86 -6.91
N GLY A 667 39.78 -13.50 -7.58
CA GLY A 667 40.02 -14.40 -8.70
C GLY A 667 40.45 -15.81 -8.31
N GLN A 668 40.35 -16.21 -7.03
CA GLN A 668 40.69 -17.56 -6.58
C GLN A 668 39.53 -18.53 -6.73
N PRO A 669 39.76 -19.79 -7.16
CA PRO A 669 38.71 -20.79 -7.27
C PRO A 669 37.94 -21.00 -5.96
N ILE A 670 36.61 -20.98 -6.04
CA ILE A 670 35.69 -21.31 -4.94
C ILE A 670 35.48 -22.82 -4.95
N ALA A 671 35.66 -23.46 -3.78
CA ALA A 671 35.38 -24.88 -3.61
C ALA A 671 33.86 -25.17 -3.71
N PRO A 672 33.45 -26.36 -4.20
CA PRO A 672 32.04 -26.73 -4.23
C PRO A 672 31.40 -26.69 -2.83
N ASP A 673 30.20 -26.13 -2.75
CA ASP A 673 29.35 -26.14 -1.55
C ASP A 673 28.51 -27.43 -1.56
N LEU A 674 28.96 -28.44 -0.83
CA LEU A 674 28.32 -29.74 -0.74
C LEU A 674 27.54 -29.86 0.56
N ARG A 675 26.28 -30.30 0.48
CA ARG A 675 25.36 -30.49 1.61
C ARG A 675 24.61 -31.81 1.46
N LYS A 676 23.82 -32.20 2.46
CA LYS A 676 22.86 -33.31 2.35
C LYS A 676 21.46 -32.84 2.71
N LEU A 677 20.47 -33.32 1.96
CA LEU A 677 19.06 -33.20 2.31
C LEU A 677 18.64 -34.44 3.10
N VAL A 678 18.03 -34.24 4.26
CA VAL A 678 17.60 -35.33 5.15
C VAL A 678 16.11 -35.21 5.39
N ALA A 679 15.39 -36.33 5.38
CA ALA A 679 14.02 -36.41 5.87
C ALA A 679 13.95 -37.26 7.15
N LEU A 680 13.27 -36.73 8.16
CA LEU A 680 12.94 -37.47 9.39
C LEU A 680 11.42 -37.61 9.52
N ASP A 681 10.98 -38.65 10.22
CA ASP A 681 9.62 -38.77 10.71
C ASP A 681 9.35 -37.65 11.73
N ALA A 682 8.30 -36.85 11.53
CA ALA A 682 8.06 -35.68 12.36
C ALA A 682 7.59 -36.03 13.78
N ARG A 683 7.07 -37.23 14.01
CA ARG A 683 6.58 -37.67 15.33
C ARG A 683 7.67 -38.35 16.16
N GLY A 684 8.50 -39.15 15.54
CA GLY A 684 9.50 -39.99 16.20
C GLY A 684 10.95 -39.60 15.95
N GLY A 685 11.22 -38.65 15.06
CA GLY A 685 12.57 -38.15 14.76
C GLY A 685 13.46 -39.15 14.01
N GLN A 686 12.91 -40.29 13.57
CA GLN A 686 13.69 -41.31 12.88
C GLN A 686 14.02 -40.85 11.46
N LYS A 687 15.27 -41.03 11.06
CA LYS A 687 15.71 -40.73 9.69
C LYS A 687 15.07 -41.71 8.70
N LEU A 688 14.36 -41.16 7.72
CA LEU A 688 13.68 -41.89 6.66
C LEU A 688 14.59 -42.09 5.46
N TRP A 689 15.22 -41.00 5.01
CA TRP A 689 16.18 -41.00 3.91
C TRP A 689 17.13 -39.80 4.02
N GLN A 690 18.25 -39.87 3.32
CA GLN A 690 19.17 -38.74 3.12
C GLN A 690 19.79 -38.81 1.73
N VAL A 691 20.02 -37.65 1.12
CA VAL A 691 20.61 -37.55 -0.22
C VAL A 691 21.68 -36.46 -0.23
N PRO A 692 22.92 -36.77 -0.64
CA PRO A 692 23.97 -35.77 -0.82
C PRO A 692 23.70 -34.91 -2.07
N LEU A 693 23.98 -33.61 -1.97
CA LEU A 693 23.66 -32.61 -2.99
C LEU A 693 24.79 -31.59 -3.15
N ASP A 694 25.11 -31.26 -4.39
CA ASP A 694 25.90 -30.07 -4.72
C ASP A 694 24.97 -28.85 -4.83
N VAL A 695 25.13 -27.89 -3.91
CA VAL A 695 24.35 -26.64 -3.86
C VAL A 695 25.17 -25.43 -4.30
N THR A 696 26.31 -25.63 -4.95
CA THR A 696 27.21 -24.56 -5.40
C THR A 696 26.48 -23.54 -6.28
N ASP A 697 25.66 -24.00 -7.23
CA ASP A 697 24.86 -23.13 -8.11
C ASP A 697 23.66 -22.47 -7.39
N ILE A 698 23.36 -22.86 -6.14
CA ILE A 698 22.47 -22.09 -5.27
C ILE A 698 23.24 -20.94 -4.62
N THR A 699 24.42 -21.18 -4.07
CA THR A 699 25.07 -20.25 -3.15
C THR A 699 26.03 -19.25 -3.80
N LEU A 700 26.54 -19.51 -5.00
CA LEU A 700 27.50 -18.63 -5.67
C LEU A 700 26.92 -17.27 -6.10
N ASP A 701 25.75 -17.29 -6.74
CA ASP A 701 25.08 -16.08 -7.23
C ASP A 701 24.04 -15.56 -6.23
N ASP A 702 23.94 -16.16 -5.03
CA ASP A 702 23.06 -15.73 -3.96
C ASP A 702 23.80 -14.84 -2.97
N VAL A 703 23.32 -13.62 -2.81
CA VAL A 703 23.96 -12.61 -1.96
C VAL A 703 22.91 -12.05 -1.01
N THR A 704 22.95 -12.42 0.26
CA THR A 704 22.12 -11.82 1.31
C THR A 704 22.79 -10.56 1.90
N VAL A 705 22.11 -9.91 2.85
CA VAL A 705 22.69 -8.82 3.65
C VAL A 705 23.97 -9.35 4.33
N GLN A 706 25.09 -8.65 4.16
CA GLN A 706 26.46 -9.05 4.61
C GLN A 706 27.22 -10.08 3.75
N GLY A 707 26.76 -10.39 2.52
CA GLY A 707 27.58 -11.13 1.55
C GLY A 707 27.69 -12.64 1.80
N ARG A 708 26.75 -13.24 2.55
CA ARG A 708 26.64 -14.69 2.75
C ARG A 708 25.49 -15.26 1.92
N GLY A 709 25.68 -16.40 1.27
CA GLY A 709 24.60 -17.14 0.58
C GLY A 709 23.97 -18.17 1.52
N GLY A 710 22.64 -18.30 1.51
CA GLY A 710 21.90 -19.29 2.30
C GLY A 710 21.22 -20.34 1.42
N VAL A 711 21.04 -21.55 1.95
CA VAL A 711 20.22 -22.60 1.34
C VAL A 711 18.95 -22.75 2.14
N ALA A 712 17.81 -22.74 1.44
CA ALA A 712 16.50 -22.89 2.02
C ALA A 712 15.78 -24.11 1.45
N CYS A 713 14.81 -24.62 2.22
CA CYS A 713 13.89 -25.64 1.72
C CYS A 713 12.42 -25.28 1.96
N MET A 714 11.57 -25.79 1.08
CA MET A 714 10.11 -25.69 1.16
C MET A 714 9.49 -27.05 0.88
N TYR A 715 8.27 -27.28 1.39
CA TYR A 715 7.52 -28.51 1.12
C TYR A 715 6.09 -28.20 0.64
N LYS A 716 5.61 -28.92 -0.38
CA LYS A 716 4.18 -28.96 -0.75
C LYS A 716 3.86 -30.20 -1.57
N ASP A 717 2.69 -30.79 -1.37
CA ASP A 717 2.08 -31.83 -2.22
C ASP A 717 3.01 -32.98 -2.64
N GLY A 718 3.82 -33.44 -1.69
CA GLY A 718 4.74 -34.56 -1.88
C GLY A 718 6.12 -34.17 -2.45
N VAL A 719 6.41 -32.89 -2.62
CA VAL A 719 7.67 -32.38 -3.19
C VAL A 719 8.40 -31.50 -2.17
N VAL A 720 9.71 -31.71 -2.05
CA VAL A 720 10.63 -30.85 -1.30
C VAL A 720 11.45 -30.05 -2.30
N VAL A 721 11.44 -28.72 -2.17
CA VAL A 721 12.18 -27.81 -3.05
C VAL A 721 13.34 -27.21 -2.28
N VAL A 722 14.57 -27.37 -2.78
CA VAL A 722 15.80 -26.77 -2.26
C VAL A 722 16.23 -25.63 -3.18
N HIS A 723 16.48 -24.46 -2.60
CA HIS A 723 16.76 -23.23 -3.36
C HIS A 723 17.56 -22.21 -2.54
N GLY A 724 17.93 -21.09 -3.17
CA GLY A 724 18.63 -19.98 -2.51
C GLY A 724 17.68 -19.04 -1.77
N THR A 725 18.22 -18.38 -0.76
CA THR A 725 17.53 -17.35 0.02
C THR A 725 17.19 -16.08 -0.77
N GLY A 726 17.92 -15.81 -1.85
CA GLY A 726 17.70 -14.70 -2.77
C GLY A 726 18.22 -13.35 -2.26
N SER A 727 18.57 -12.45 -3.18
CA SER A 727 19.12 -11.14 -2.82
C SER A 727 18.10 -10.10 -2.36
N LEU A 728 18.42 -9.46 -1.23
CA LEU A 728 17.79 -8.22 -0.78
C LEU A 728 18.30 -7.00 -1.60
N GLY A 729 17.43 -6.03 -1.84
CA GLY A 729 17.78 -4.79 -2.56
C GLY A 729 17.32 -4.72 -4.03
N HIS A 730 17.99 -3.88 -4.83
CA HIS A 730 17.62 -3.55 -6.22
C HIS A 730 18.59 -4.10 -7.28
N PRO A 731 18.89 -5.42 -7.33
CA PRO A 731 19.82 -5.96 -8.31
C PRO A 731 19.17 -6.11 -9.70
N HIS A 732 18.42 -5.08 -10.13
CA HIS A 732 17.64 -5.10 -11.36
C HIS A 732 18.54 -5.10 -12.59
N LYS A 733 19.60 -4.29 -12.58
CA LYS A 733 20.53 -4.16 -13.71
C LYS A 733 21.42 -5.40 -13.84
N GLU A 734 21.84 -5.95 -12.72
CA GLU A 734 22.60 -7.19 -12.57
C GLU A 734 21.79 -8.37 -13.12
N PHE A 735 20.52 -8.46 -12.69
CA PHE A 735 19.59 -9.47 -13.19
C PHE A 735 19.39 -9.40 -14.70
N LEU A 736 19.12 -8.21 -15.26
CA LEU A 736 18.96 -8.04 -16.71
C LEU A 736 20.25 -8.35 -17.50
N ARG A 737 21.43 -8.11 -16.91
CA ARG A 737 22.73 -8.50 -17.48
C ARG A 737 23.02 -10.01 -17.39
N GLY A 738 22.12 -10.78 -16.79
CA GLY A 738 22.27 -12.23 -16.64
C GLY A 738 23.24 -12.64 -15.52
N GLU A 739 23.55 -11.77 -14.57
CA GLU A 739 24.46 -12.07 -13.45
C GLU A 739 23.89 -13.10 -12.46
N PHE A 740 22.61 -13.45 -12.58
CA PHE A 740 21.95 -14.47 -11.74
C PHE A 740 21.72 -15.80 -12.46
N ALA A 741 22.27 -15.98 -13.66
CA ALA A 741 21.98 -17.11 -14.53
C ALA A 741 22.26 -18.49 -13.88
N ARG A 742 23.13 -18.59 -12.87
CA ARG A 742 23.46 -19.87 -12.23
C ARG A 742 22.50 -20.28 -11.14
N ARG A 743 21.73 -19.34 -10.57
CA ARG A 743 20.84 -19.62 -9.44
C ARG A 743 19.96 -20.83 -9.72
N ALA A 744 20.18 -21.90 -8.96
CA ALA A 744 19.53 -23.17 -9.16
C ALA A 744 18.33 -23.39 -8.23
N ILE A 745 17.46 -24.31 -8.64
CA ILE A 745 16.38 -24.89 -7.84
C ILE A 745 16.43 -26.40 -8.06
N TYR A 746 16.25 -27.18 -6.99
CA TYR A 746 16.15 -28.64 -7.04
C TYR A 746 14.87 -29.10 -6.35
N ALA A 747 14.16 -30.04 -6.95
CA ALA A 747 12.93 -30.61 -6.42
C ALA A 747 13.08 -32.13 -6.24
N PHE A 748 12.70 -32.62 -5.06
CA PHE A 748 12.82 -34.01 -4.66
C PHE A 748 11.47 -34.59 -4.27
N ASP A 749 11.29 -35.88 -4.54
CA ASP A 749 10.18 -36.64 -4.00
C ASP A 749 10.32 -36.75 -2.48
N SER A 750 9.32 -36.27 -1.74
CA SER A 750 9.38 -36.20 -0.28
C SER A 750 9.40 -37.56 0.41
N GLN A 751 8.97 -38.63 -0.26
CA GLN A 751 8.88 -39.96 0.34
C GLN A 751 10.19 -40.74 0.17
N THR A 752 10.86 -40.57 -0.97
CA THR A 752 12.02 -41.38 -1.37
C THR A 752 13.34 -40.61 -1.42
N GLY A 753 13.29 -39.27 -1.45
CA GLY A 753 14.47 -38.44 -1.69
C GLY A 753 14.92 -38.41 -3.14
N ARG A 754 14.21 -39.06 -4.07
CA ARG A 754 14.57 -39.08 -5.49
C ARG A 754 14.47 -37.68 -6.09
N LEU A 755 15.52 -37.22 -6.77
CA LEU A 755 15.48 -35.99 -7.56
C LEU A 755 14.42 -36.11 -8.66
N LEU A 756 13.46 -35.19 -8.68
CA LEU A 756 12.42 -35.09 -9.71
C LEU A 756 12.91 -34.25 -10.88
N TRP A 757 13.41 -33.06 -10.57
CA TRP A 757 13.98 -32.12 -11.52
C TRP A 757 14.89 -31.14 -10.78
N GLY A 758 15.80 -30.50 -11.49
CA GLY A 758 16.64 -29.46 -10.92
C GLY A 758 17.58 -28.83 -11.94
N GLY A 759 18.26 -27.76 -11.54
CA GLY A 759 19.25 -27.08 -12.37
C GLY A 759 19.14 -25.56 -12.30
N ARG A 760 19.92 -24.88 -13.14
CA ARG A 760 20.00 -23.42 -13.22
C ARG A 760 18.68 -22.84 -13.72
N LYS A 761 18.13 -21.87 -12.99
CA LYS A 761 16.83 -21.24 -13.27
C LYS A 761 16.90 -19.72 -13.43
N GLY A 762 17.99 -19.09 -13.01
CA GLY A 762 18.26 -17.70 -13.35
C GLY A 762 17.34 -16.67 -12.70
N TYR A 763 16.79 -16.93 -11.51
CA TYR A 763 15.75 -16.10 -10.88
C TYR A 763 16.30 -14.93 -10.05
N ARG A 764 15.52 -13.85 -9.96
CA ARG A 764 15.90 -12.60 -9.29
C ARG A 764 15.69 -12.61 -7.78
N LYS A 765 14.59 -13.19 -7.32
CA LYS A 765 14.12 -13.13 -5.92
C LYS A 765 13.76 -14.53 -5.43
N ARG A 766 13.77 -14.72 -4.09
CA ARG A 766 13.46 -16.01 -3.45
C ARG A 766 12.23 -16.68 -4.07
N PRO A 767 12.31 -17.97 -4.46
CA PRO A 767 11.18 -18.76 -4.92
C PRO A 767 10.10 -18.92 -3.85
N ILE A 768 8.86 -19.11 -4.29
CA ILE A 768 7.68 -19.42 -3.47
C ILE A 768 6.88 -20.54 -4.13
N ILE A 769 6.05 -21.26 -3.38
CA ILE A 769 5.16 -22.30 -3.95
C ILE A 769 3.71 -21.82 -3.87
N VAL A 770 3.04 -21.73 -5.02
CA VAL A 770 1.62 -21.38 -5.11
C VAL A 770 0.91 -22.42 -5.96
N GLY A 771 -0.08 -23.10 -5.36
CA GLY A 771 -0.73 -24.24 -5.99
C GLY A 771 0.29 -25.31 -6.41
N ASP A 772 0.26 -25.68 -7.68
CA ASP A 772 1.10 -26.68 -8.32
C ASP A 772 2.36 -26.10 -8.97
N HIS A 773 2.76 -24.86 -8.67
CA HIS A 773 3.92 -24.22 -9.30
C HIS A 773 4.88 -23.58 -8.29
N VAL A 774 6.18 -23.65 -8.61
CA VAL A 774 7.24 -22.85 -7.98
C VAL A 774 7.37 -21.55 -8.77
N TYR A 775 7.01 -20.42 -8.17
CA TYR A 775 7.19 -19.09 -8.75
C TYR A 775 8.52 -18.50 -8.28
N ALA A 776 9.41 -18.13 -9.19
CA ALA A 776 10.64 -17.42 -8.87
C ALA A 776 10.89 -16.33 -9.92
N GLU A 777 10.79 -15.05 -9.51
CA GLU A 777 10.74 -13.91 -10.43
C GLU A 777 11.85 -13.97 -11.48
N PRO A 778 11.51 -13.99 -12.79
CA PRO A 778 10.20 -13.71 -13.37
C PRO A 778 9.45 -14.94 -13.92
N PHE A 779 9.92 -16.16 -13.64
CA PHE A 779 9.41 -17.40 -14.23
C PHE A 779 8.70 -18.27 -13.19
N ALA A 780 7.97 -19.28 -13.67
CA ALA A 780 7.40 -20.29 -12.81
C ALA A 780 7.56 -21.69 -13.43
N TRP A 781 7.67 -22.72 -12.61
CA TRP A 781 7.78 -24.11 -13.06
C TRP A 781 6.78 -25.00 -12.33
N HIS A 782 6.21 -25.98 -13.03
CA HIS A 782 5.33 -26.96 -12.41
C HIS A 782 6.10 -27.77 -11.35
N LEU A 783 5.50 -27.90 -10.16
CA LEU A 783 6.15 -28.37 -8.95
C LEU A 783 6.70 -29.80 -9.07
N LYS A 784 5.99 -30.68 -9.79
CA LYS A 784 6.38 -32.10 -9.92
C LYS A 784 7.23 -32.40 -11.16
N THR A 785 7.03 -31.67 -12.26
CA THR A 785 7.65 -31.97 -13.56
C THR A 785 8.80 -31.03 -13.91
N GLY A 786 8.84 -29.83 -13.33
CA GLY A 786 9.84 -28.80 -13.66
C GLY A 786 9.60 -28.12 -15.00
N GLU A 787 8.45 -28.36 -15.64
CA GLU A 787 8.04 -27.72 -16.90
C GLU A 787 7.79 -26.22 -16.68
N LEU A 788 8.30 -25.39 -17.59
CA LEU A 788 8.15 -23.93 -17.53
C LEU A 788 6.69 -23.54 -17.75
N LYS A 789 6.15 -22.67 -16.89
CA LYS A 789 4.80 -22.14 -17.04
C LYS A 789 4.72 -21.23 -18.26
N THR A 790 3.83 -21.57 -19.18
CA THR A 790 3.49 -20.74 -20.34
C THR A 790 2.16 -20.01 -20.11
N ILE A 791 1.96 -18.94 -20.86
CA ILE A 791 0.70 -18.19 -20.94
C ILE A 791 0.36 -17.95 -22.41
N LEU A 792 -0.93 -17.80 -22.71
CA LEU A 792 -1.37 -17.33 -24.02
C LEU A 792 -1.13 -15.83 -24.13
N ASN A 793 -0.41 -15.42 -25.17
CA ASN A 793 -0.28 -14.01 -25.52
C ASN A 793 -1.67 -13.45 -25.85
N PRO A 794 -2.10 -12.34 -25.22
CA PRO A 794 -3.46 -11.81 -25.38
C PRO A 794 -3.70 -11.21 -26.78
N LEU A 795 -2.66 -10.99 -27.58
CA LEU A 795 -2.75 -10.46 -28.93
C LEU A 795 -2.75 -11.57 -29.99
N SER A 796 -1.75 -12.44 -29.98
CA SER A 796 -1.57 -13.47 -31.01
C SER A 796 -2.27 -14.80 -30.70
N GLY A 797 -2.68 -15.03 -29.45
CA GLY A 797 -3.20 -16.31 -29.00
C GLY A 797 -2.18 -17.45 -28.98
N GLN A 798 -0.88 -17.16 -29.19
CA GLN A 798 0.19 -18.16 -29.13
C GLN A 798 0.71 -18.33 -27.71
N GLU A 799 1.22 -19.52 -27.38
CA GLU A 799 1.89 -19.77 -26.11
C GLU A 799 3.25 -19.06 -26.05
N GLN A 800 3.55 -18.49 -24.89
CA GLN A 800 4.85 -17.90 -24.58
C GLN A 800 5.22 -18.14 -23.11
N PRO A 801 6.51 -18.09 -22.74
CA PRO A 801 6.91 -18.16 -21.34
C PRO A 801 6.26 -17.05 -20.50
N LEU A 802 5.85 -17.37 -19.28
CA LEU A 802 5.45 -16.35 -18.31
C LEU A 802 6.68 -15.54 -17.87
N ASP A 803 6.67 -14.22 -18.10
CA ASP A 803 7.66 -13.27 -17.57
C ASP A 803 6.94 -12.20 -16.72
N PHE A 804 6.78 -12.49 -15.43
CA PHE A 804 6.09 -11.59 -14.48
C PHE A 804 7.04 -10.56 -13.82
N HIS A 805 8.17 -10.23 -14.46
CA HIS A 805 9.13 -9.29 -13.92
C HIS A 805 8.48 -7.97 -13.45
N ARG A 806 8.83 -7.50 -12.25
CA ARG A 806 8.19 -6.33 -11.60
C ARG A 806 8.86 -4.99 -11.91
N GLY A 807 9.99 -4.98 -12.61
CA GLY A 807 10.74 -3.75 -12.90
C GLY A 807 11.71 -3.34 -11.78
N TYR A 808 12.24 -2.11 -11.89
CA TYR A 808 13.23 -1.56 -10.95
C TYR A 808 12.69 -1.43 -9.51
N ILE A 809 11.43 -1.03 -9.33
CA ILE A 809 10.83 -0.63 -8.04
C ILE A 809 10.47 -1.86 -7.14
N GLY A 810 10.76 -3.08 -7.58
CA GLY A 810 10.46 -4.35 -6.88
C GLY A 810 11.51 -4.79 -5.85
N CYS A 811 11.83 -3.96 -4.85
CA CYS A 811 12.84 -4.32 -3.85
C CYS A 811 12.44 -5.47 -2.91
N SER A 812 11.14 -5.63 -2.63
CA SER A 812 10.61 -6.66 -1.73
C SER A 812 10.68 -8.07 -2.31
N HIS A 813 10.74 -9.08 -1.44
CA HIS A 813 10.34 -10.45 -1.82
C HIS A 813 8.86 -10.50 -2.22
N ILE A 814 8.49 -11.55 -2.94
CA ILE A 814 7.09 -11.85 -3.26
C ILE A 814 6.53 -12.72 -2.14
N LEU A 815 5.28 -12.51 -1.83
CA LEU A 815 4.45 -13.34 -0.96
C LEU A 815 3.13 -13.58 -1.67
N ALA A 816 2.40 -14.62 -1.27
CA ALA A 816 1.22 -15.05 -2.01
C ALA A 816 0.06 -15.43 -1.11
N SER A 817 -1.13 -15.30 -1.67
CA SER A 817 -2.27 -16.15 -1.34
C SER A 817 -2.39 -17.24 -2.40
N SER A 818 -3.29 -18.20 -2.23
CA SER A 818 -3.51 -19.21 -3.28
C SER A 818 -4.12 -18.62 -4.56
N SER A 819 -4.48 -17.33 -4.56
CA SER A 819 -5.11 -16.64 -5.70
C SER A 819 -4.36 -15.43 -6.24
N ALA A 820 -3.35 -14.91 -5.54
CA ALA A 820 -2.64 -13.70 -5.97
C ALA A 820 -1.19 -13.64 -5.46
N LEU A 821 -0.33 -12.99 -6.25
CA LEU A 821 1.03 -12.63 -5.86
C LEU A 821 1.09 -11.18 -5.40
N PHE A 822 1.86 -10.90 -4.36
CA PHE A 822 2.02 -9.58 -3.75
C PHE A 822 3.48 -9.17 -3.69
N GLY A 823 3.77 -7.90 -3.98
CA GLY A 823 5.13 -7.40 -4.11
C GLY A 823 5.18 -5.88 -4.22
N ALA A 824 6.31 -5.26 -3.87
CA ALA A 824 6.48 -3.81 -4.05
C ALA A 824 6.44 -3.45 -5.55
N LYS A 825 5.59 -2.49 -5.94
CA LYS A 825 5.54 -1.92 -7.30
C LYS A 825 4.93 -0.51 -7.29
N GLY A 826 5.71 0.49 -6.85
CA GLY A 826 5.21 1.87 -6.67
C GLY A 826 4.22 2.00 -5.51
N GLY A 827 4.39 1.18 -4.48
CA GLY A 827 3.45 0.95 -3.39
C GLY A 827 3.30 -0.55 -3.11
N VAL A 828 2.19 -0.94 -2.47
CA VAL A 828 1.74 -2.35 -2.44
C VAL A 828 1.26 -2.72 -3.84
N GLY A 829 1.85 -3.72 -4.49
CA GLY A 829 1.39 -4.25 -5.77
C GLY A 829 0.84 -5.67 -5.60
N TYR A 830 -0.23 -5.99 -6.32
CA TYR A 830 -0.76 -7.35 -6.39
C TYR A 830 -0.98 -7.77 -7.84
N TRP A 831 -0.88 -9.06 -8.13
CA TRP A 831 -1.29 -9.65 -9.39
C TRP A 831 -2.18 -10.86 -9.08
N ASN A 832 -3.44 -10.77 -9.50
CA ASN A 832 -4.39 -11.87 -9.41
C ASN A 832 -3.99 -12.94 -10.43
N LEU A 833 -3.80 -14.18 -10.00
CA LEU A 833 -3.25 -15.26 -10.84
C LEU A 833 -4.19 -15.67 -11.98
N ASP A 834 -5.46 -15.30 -11.88
CA ASP A 834 -6.50 -15.50 -12.90
C ASP A 834 -6.63 -14.32 -13.89
N GLU A 835 -5.86 -13.23 -13.71
CA GLU A 835 -5.92 -12.03 -14.57
C GLU A 835 -4.68 -11.87 -15.44
N ARG A 836 -4.85 -11.36 -16.66
CA ARG A 836 -3.74 -11.14 -17.61
C ARG A 836 -3.11 -9.75 -17.53
N GLY A 837 -3.75 -8.82 -16.83
CA GLY A 837 -3.30 -7.43 -16.72
C GLY A 837 -2.00 -7.24 -15.94
N GLY A 838 -1.51 -8.25 -15.22
CA GLY A 838 -0.31 -8.17 -14.41
C GLY A 838 -0.48 -7.36 -13.13
N PHE A 839 0.59 -6.69 -12.69
CA PHE A 839 0.59 -6.07 -11.37
C PHE A 839 -0.23 -4.79 -11.31
N THR A 840 -1.17 -4.75 -10.37
CA THR A 840 -2.00 -3.61 -10.02
C THR A 840 -1.49 -2.94 -8.75
N PRO A 841 -1.15 -1.64 -8.81
CA PRO A 841 -0.69 -0.91 -7.64
C PRO A 841 -1.87 -0.48 -6.76
N PHE A 842 -1.72 -0.69 -5.46
CA PHE A 842 -2.44 0.00 -4.41
C PHE A 842 -1.51 1.09 -3.83
N GLY A 843 -1.61 2.29 -4.38
CA GLY A 843 -0.65 3.39 -4.15
C GLY A 843 -0.79 4.08 -2.78
N GLY A 844 0.15 4.97 -2.46
CA GLY A 844 0.12 5.80 -1.25
C GLY A 844 0.82 5.18 -0.03
N VAL A 845 0.84 3.84 0.07
CA VAL A 845 1.58 3.09 1.08
C VAL A 845 2.47 2.05 0.41
N GLY A 846 3.65 1.79 0.97
CA GLY A 846 4.61 0.82 0.43
C GLY A 846 4.92 -0.30 1.41
N MET A 847 5.37 -1.43 0.87
CA MET A 847 5.95 -2.51 1.67
C MET A 847 7.42 -2.24 2.03
N ALA A 848 7.91 -2.93 3.05
CA ALA A 848 9.33 -2.98 3.40
C ALA A 848 10.15 -3.64 2.27
N CYS A 849 11.48 -3.50 2.35
CA CYS A 849 12.38 -4.26 1.48
C CYS A 849 12.40 -5.77 1.81
N GLY A 850 12.01 -6.14 3.03
CA GLY A 850 11.71 -7.52 3.45
C GLY A 850 10.20 -7.81 3.40
N LEU A 851 9.77 -8.91 4.03
CA LEU A 851 8.36 -9.24 4.19
C LEU A 851 7.77 -8.43 5.36
N CYS A 852 6.72 -7.64 5.10
CA CYS A 852 6.01 -6.87 6.13
C CYS A 852 4.49 -6.88 5.97
N ALA A 853 3.96 -7.82 5.18
CA ALA A 853 2.55 -7.94 4.89
C ALA A 853 2.16 -9.41 4.76
N VAL A 854 0.88 -9.70 5.00
CA VAL A 854 0.33 -11.05 5.12
C VAL A 854 -1.06 -11.10 4.47
N PRO A 855 -1.26 -11.98 3.46
CA PRO A 855 -2.55 -12.21 2.82
C PRO A 855 -3.23 -13.43 3.47
N ALA A 856 -3.80 -13.29 4.66
CA ALA A 856 -4.40 -14.41 5.39
C ALA A 856 -5.61 -13.96 6.21
N GLY A 857 -6.46 -14.90 6.64
CA GLY A 857 -7.69 -14.60 7.35
C GLY A 857 -8.73 -13.87 6.48
N GLY A 858 -8.69 -14.09 5.16
CA GLY A 858 -9.57 -13.41 4.20
C GLY A 858 -9.26 -11.91 3.99
N VAL A 859 -8.14 -11.42 4.51
CA VAL A 859 -7.71 -10.02 4.40
C VAL A 859 -6.23 -9.90 4.03
N PHE A 860 -5.82 -8.73 3.54
CA PHE A 860 -4.42 -8.39 3.33
C PHE A 860 -3.97 -7.40 4.40
N ALA A 861 -3.22 -7.88 5.39
CA ALA A 861 -2.71 -7.07 6.50
C ALA A 861 -1.28 -6.60 6.19
N ALA A 862 -1.03 -5.30 6.26
CA ALA A 862 0.28 -4.70 6.04
C ALA A 862 0.59 -3.71 7.17
N PRO A 863 1.16 -4.17 8.28
CA PRO A 863 1.73 -3.30 9.29
C PRO A 863 2.83 -2.38 8.72
N GLU A 864 3.07 -1.25 9.36
CA GLU A 864 4.02 -0.23 8.90
C GLU A 864 5.44 -0.81 8.77
N GLY A 865 5.90 -1.02 7.52
CA GLY A 865 7.16 -1.69 7.21
C GLY A 865 8.32 -0.75 6.83
N ARG A 866 8.11 0.57 6.82
CA ARG A 866 9.03 1.56 6.22
C ARG A 866 9.65 2.51 7.23
N SER A 867 9.59 2.17 8.51
CA SER A 867 10.40 2.86 9.53
C SER A 867 11.85 2.99 9.03
N GLY A 868 12.34 4.23 9.01
CA GLY A 868 13.66 4.60 8.48
C GLY A 868 13.80 4.83 6.96
N CYS A 869 12.76 4.67 6.11
CA CYS A 869 12.84 5.06 4.68
C CYS A 869 12.37 6.51 4.41
N THR A 870 12.90 7.11 3.33
CA THR A 870 12.43 8.35 2.69
C THR A 870 11.88 8.12 1.27
N CYS A 871 11.31 6.94 1.02
CA CYS A 871 10.75 6.49 -0.27
C CYS A 871 9.60 7.42 -0.76
N ASP A 872 9.27 7.40 -2.06
CA ASP A 872 8.27 8.27 -2.73
C ASP A 872 6.79 8.00 -2.38
N VAL A 873 6.52 7.20 -1.34
CA VAL A 873 5.18 6.87 -0.84
C VAL A 873 4.91 7.63 0.47
N PRO A 874 4.02 8.63 0.51
CA PRO A 874 3.98 9.58 1.62
C PRO A 874 3.33 9.07 2.91
N ILE A 875 2.58 7.95 2.90
CA ILE A 875 1.73 7.56 4.05
C ILE A 875 2.39 6.46 4.87
N HIS A 876 2.94 6.81 6.05
CA HIS A 876 3.53 5.85 6.99
C HIS A 876 2.47 5.40 8.01
N THR A 877 1.87 4.23 7.77
CA THR A 877 0.77 3.68 8.57
C THR A 877 0.70 2.17 8.41
N SER A 878 0.16 1.49 9.42
CA SER A 878 -0.34 0.13 9.25
C SER A 878 -1.70 0.17 8.52
N MET A 879 -2.01 -0.85 7.74
CA MET A 879 -3.31 -1.01 7.08
C MET A 879 -3.75 -2.47 7.03
N THR A 880 -5.06 -2.68 6.92
CA THR A 880 -5.62 -3.94 6.45
C THR A 880 -6.61 -3.67 5.32
N LEU A 881 -6.54 -4.48 4.27
CA LEU A 881 -7.38 -4.41 3.09
C LEU A 881 -8.27 -5.65 3.00
N TYR A 882 -9.45 -5.50 2.42
CA TYR A 882 -10.37 -6.60 2.13
C TYR A 882 -10.68 -6.67 0.63
N PRO A 883 -10.95 -7.86 0.07
CA PRO A 883 -11.40 -7.99 -1.31
C PRO A 883 -12.69 -7.20 -1.55
N LYS A 884 -12.65 -6.25 -2.50
CA LYS A 884 -13.78 -5.41 -2.90
C LYS A 884 -13.93 -5.44 -4.42
N PRO A 885 -14.66 -6.42 -4.98
CA PRO A 885 -14.78 -6.61 -6.44
C PRO A 885 -15.28 -5.39 -7.22
N THR A 886 -15.99 -4.48 -6.56
CA THR A 886 -16.51 -3.24 -7.16
C THR A 886 -15.51 -2.10 -7.19
N ALA A 887 -14.30 -2.27 -6.63
CA ALA A 887 -13.27 -1.24 -6.64
C ALA A 887 -12.66 -1.06 -8.05
N GLU A 888 -12.37 0.18 -8.39
CA GLU A 888 -11.72 0.55 -9.63
C GLU A 888 -10.23 0.28 -9.52
N ALA A 889 -9.75 -0.71 -10.26
CA ALA A 889 -8.34 -1.08 -10.24
C ALA A 889 -7.82 -1.21 -11.66
N TRP A 890 -6.65 -0.62 -11.88
CA TRP A 890 -6.00 -0.52 -13.17
C TRP A 890 -4.58 -1.02 -13.05
N SER A 891 -4.24 -2.04 -13.82
CA SER A 891 -2.92 -2.64 -13.74
C SER A 891 -1.88 -1.82 -14.51
N ARG A 892 -0.61 -1.97 -14.13
CA ARG A 892 0.53 -1.38 -14.85
C ARG A 892 1.20 -2.35 -15.83
N GLY A 893 0.68 -3.55 -16.01
CA GLY A 893 1.31 -4.59 -16.81
C GLY A 893 2.50 -5.25 -16.11
N PHE A 894 3.23 -6.05 -16.87
CA PHE A 894 4.52 -6.63 -16.48
C PHE A 894 5.65 -5.82 -17.10
N ALA A 895 6.79 -5.72 -16.41
CA ALA A 895 7.98 -5.10 -17.00
C ALA A 895 8.47 -5.91 -18.20
N ALA A 896 8.43 -7.25 -18.06
CA ALA A 896 9.08 -8.25 -18.92
C ALA A 896 10.54 -7.88 -19.30
N GLY A 897 11.11 -8.63 -20.24
CA GLY A 897 12.43 -8.35 -20.84
C GLY A 897 13.43 -9.51 -20.75
N ARG A 898 13.02 -10.69 -20.25
CA ARG A 898 13.85 -11.90 -20.24
C ARG A 898 13.31 -13.01 -21.13
N ALA A 899 12.00 -13.07 -21.33
CA ALA A 899 11.37 -13.97 -22.31
C ALA A 899 11.11 -13.28 -23.65
N ASP A 900 11.16 -14.06 -24.73
CA ASP A 900 10.68 -13.63 -26.04
C ASP A 900 9.14 -13.46 -26.01
N VAL A 901 8.64 -12.45 -26.73
CA VAL A 901 7.21 -12.11 -26.79
C VAL A 901 6.72 -12.28 -28.22
N VAL A 902 5.66 -13.08 -28.41
CA VAL A 902 5.11 -13.43 -29.72
C VAL A 902 3.78 -12.73 -29.97
N SER A 903 3.79 -11.41 -30.13
CA SER A 903 2.56 -10.61 -30.28
C SER A 903 1.98 -10.52 -31.69
N LEU A 904 2.74 -10.94 -32.71
CA LEU A 904 2.37 -10.78 -34.12
C LEU A 904 2.31 -12.15 -34.84
N PRO A 905 1.35 -12.35 -35.78
CA PRO A 905 0.28 -11.41 -36.12
C PRO A 905 -0.77 -11.35 -35.00
N VAL A 906 -1.40 -10.19 -34.83
CA VAL A 906 -2.49 -10.00 -33.88
C VAL A 906 -3.70 -10.79 -34.35
N GLN A 907 -4.23 -11.65 -33.48
CA GLN A 907 -5.51 -12.33 -33.69
C GLN A 907 -6.66 -11.53 -33.09
N THR A 908 -6.45 -10.93 -31.92
CA THR A 908 -7.43 -10.09 -31.25
C THR A 908 -6.74 -8.99 -30.45
N VAL A 909 -7.29 -7.78 -30.48
CA VAL A 909 -6.80 -6.68 -29.65
C VAL A 909 -7.97 -5.82 -29.17
N SER A 910 -7.89 -5.35 -27.93
CA SER A 910 -8.80 -4.36 -27.35
C SER A 910 -7.99 -3.19 -26.79
N VAL A 911 -8.25 -1.98 -27.28
CA VAL A 911 -7.53 -0.76 -26.86
C VAL A 911 -8.50 0.22 -26.24
N ASN A 912 -8.18 0.68 -25.04
CA ASN A 912 -8.89 1.76 -24.35
C ASN A 912 -8.06 3.06 -24.42
N LEU A 913 -8.56 4.04 -25.17
CA LEU A 913 -7.86 5.28 -25.42
C LEU A 913 -7.98 6.19 -24.19
N GLY A 914 -6.86 6.76 -23.73
CA GLY A 914 -6.79 7.62 -22.54
C GLY A 914 -6.89 6.89 -21.19
N ALA A 915 -7.02 5.56 -21.17
CA ALA A 915 -7.12 4.79 -19.94
C ALA A 915 -5.85 4.86 -19.07
N PRO A 916 -5.98 4.73 -17.73
CA PRO A 916 -4.84 4.82 -16.82
C PRO A 916 -3.96 3.55 -16.74
N GLY A 917 -4.47 2.40 -17.17
CA GLY A 917 -3.79 1.10 -17.05
C GLY A 917 -4.50 0.00 -17.85
N PHE A 918 -4.02 -1.24 -17.75
CA PHE A 918 -4.76 -2.37 -18.33
C PHE A 918 -5.94 -2.75 -17.43
N ARG A 919 -6.98 -3.32 -18.03
CA ARG A 919 -8.13 -3.87 -17.32
C ARG A 919 -8.77 -4.99 -18.13
N GLU A 920 -9.09 -6.08 -17.47
CA GLU A 920 -9.83 -7.18 -18.07
C GLU A 920 -11.33 -6.89 -17.94
N ASP A 921 -12.09 -7.19 -18.99
CA ASP A 921 -13.55 -7.12 -18.93
C ASP A 921 -14.17 -8.46 -18.52
N PRO A 922 -15.47 -8.51 -18.14
CA PRO A 922 -16.12 -9.76 -17.74
C PRO A 922 -16.16 -10.86 -18.80
N ASP A 923 -15.85 -10.55 -20.07
CA ASP A 923 -15.78 -11.52 -21.17
C ASP A 923 -14.35 -12.05 -21.36
N GLY A 924 -13.39 -11.63 -20.53
CA GLY A 924 -11.99 -12.05 -20.57
C GLY A 924 -11.11 -11.27 -21.55
N ASN A 925 -11.61 -10.17 -22.13
CA ASN A 925 -10.80 -9.35 -23.03
C ASN A 925 -9.89 -8.42 -22.21
N LEU A 926 -8.59 -8.46 -22.49
CA LEU A 926 -7.64 -7.54 -21.92
C LEU A 926 -7.66 -6.21 -22.68
N TRP A 927 -8.13 -5.15 -22.05
CA TRP A 927 -8.11 -3.81 -22.60
C TRP A 927 -6.78 -3.12 -22.31
N ILE A 928 -6.08 -2.72 -23.37
CA ILE A 928 -4.75 -2.13 -23.33
C ILE A 928 -4.87 -0.60 -23.42
N PRO A 929 -4.25 0.16 -22.52
CA PRO A 929 -4.37 1.62 -22.55
C PRO A 929 -3.49 2.23 -23.64
N TYR A 930 -3.99 3.29 -24.28
CA TYR A 930 -3.22 4.07 -25.25
C TYR A 930 -3.49 5.58 -25.16
N PRO A 931 -2.48 6.48 -25.18
CA PRO A 931 -1.05 6.20 -25.28
C PRO A 931 -0.50 5.53 -24.02
N ALA A 932 0.25 4.43 -24.21
CA ALA A 932 0.78 3.64 -23.12
C ALA A 932 2.00 4.33 -22.49
N ARG A 933 1.93 4.65 -21.19
CA ARG A 933 3.08 5.04 -20.35
C ARG A 933 3.45 3.94 -19.34
N ILE A 934 3.04 2.72 -19.64
CA ILE A 934 3.17 1.55 -18.75
C ILE A 934 4.03 0.49 -19.42
N GLU A 935 4.39 -0.52 -18.64
CA GLU A 935 5.33 -1.53 -19.09
C GLU A 935 4.67 -2.47 -20.11
N ALA A 936 5.27 -2.57 -21.31
CA ALA A 936 4.71 -3.31 -22.45
C ALA A 936 4.83 -4.84 -22.29
N GLY A 937 5.62 -5.34 -21.35
CA GLY A 937 5.45 -6.67 -20.78
C GLY A 937 5.21 -7.80 -21.78
N ILE A 938 4.15 -8.57 -21.50
CA ILE A 938 3.65 -9.69 -22.29
C ILE A 938 3.08 -9.30 -23.67
N VAL A 939 2.90 -8.00 -23.94
CA VAL A 939 2.40 -7.52 -25.23
C VAL A 939 3.53 -7.03 -26.15
N GLY A 940 4.75 -6.82 -25.65
CA GLY A 940 5.94 -6.54 -26.47
C GLY A 940 5.88 -5.19 -27.23
N ASP A 941 6.76 -5.03 -28.23
CA ASP A 941 6.95 -3.77 -28.98
C ASP A 941 5.93 -3.53 -30.12
N TRP A 942 4.68 -3.97 -29.95
CA TRP A 942 3.60 -3.72 -30.92
C TRP A 942 3.00 -2.29 -30.83
N LEU A 943 3.33 -1.54 -29.77
CA LEU A 943 2.80 -0.21 -29.45
C LEU A 943 3.67 0.90 -30.05
N PRO A 944 3.13 1.79 -30.92
CA PRO A 944 3.89 2.90 -31.47
C PRO A 944 4.29 3.87 -30.34
N THR A 945 5.58 3.95 -30.04
CA THR A 945 6.10 4.63 -28.84
C THR A 945 6.10 6.16 -28.95
N TYR A 946 5.83 6.73 -30.13
CA TYR A 946 6.16 8.14 -30.41
C TYR A 946 5.06 8.97 -31.12
N GLN A 947 3.86 8.43 -31.36
CA GLN A 947 2.87 9.16 -32.14
C GLN A 947 1.93 10.06 -31.32
N HIS A 948 1.60 9.75 -30.06
CA HIS A 948 0.56 10.46 -29.30
C HIS A 948 0.96 10.71 -27.83
N ASN A 949 0.42 11.77 -27.20
CA ASN A 949 0.66 12.10 -25.81
C ASN A 949 -0.65 12.25 -25.02
N GLN A 950 -0.58 12.29 -23.69
CA GLN A 950 -1.78 12.32 -22.83
C GLN A 950 -2.65 13.57 -22.99
N GLN A 951 -2.11 14.70 -23.48
CA GLN A 951 -2.89 15.92 -23.73
C GLN A 951 -3.84 15.76 -24.93
N MET A 952 -3.66 14.71 -25.73
CA MET A 952 -4.54 14.35 -26.84
C MET A 952 -5.71 13.46 -26.38
N CYS A 953 -5.81 13.14 -25.09
CA CYS A 953 -6.86 12.32 -24.52
C CYS A 953 -7.66 13.10 -23.47
N TYR A 954 -8.89 12.68 -23.22
CA TYR A 954 -9.68 13.12 -22.08
C TYR A 954 -9.87 11.97 -21.09
N ARG A 955 -10.20 12.32 -19.85
CA ARG A 955 -10.58 11.37 -18.81
C ARG A 955 -11.64 11.96 -17.90
N LEU A 956 -12.73 11.22 -17.73
CA LEU A 956 -13.80 11.47 -16.78
C LEU A 956 -13.55 10.67 -15.50
N LYS A 957 -14.11 11.13 -14.38
CA LYS A 957 -14.03 10.40 -13.10
C LYS A 957 -15.03 9.23 -13.12
N GLU A 958 -14.53 8.00 -13.24
CA GLU A 958 -15.34 6.77 -13.30
C GLU A 958 -16.34 6.68 -12.12
N LEU A 959 -15.89 6.94 -10.89
CA LEU A 959 -16.74 6.91 -9.68
C LEU A 959 -17.96 7.84 -9.70
N THR A 960 -17.91 8.95 -10.45
CA THR A 960 -18.97 9.97 -10.43
C THR A 960 -19.68 10.12 -11.77
N THR A 961 -19.17 9.49 -12.82
CA THR A 961 -19.72 9.61 -14.17
C THR A 961 -20.51 8.36 -14.50
N THR A 962 -21.82 8.51 -14.67
CA THR A 962 -22.67 7.44 -15.19
C THR A 962 -22.61 7.43 -16.71
N ILE A 963 -22.32 6.27 -17.31
CA ILE A 963 -22.46 6.02 -18.75
C ILE A 963 -23.61 5.03 -18.93
N ALA A 964 -24.65 5.43 -19.65
CA ALA A 964 -25.80 4.59 -19.95
C ALA A 964 -25.58 3.69 -21.18
N GLU A 965 -26.46 2.72 -21.38
CA GLU A 965 -26.42 1.74 -22.49
C GLU A 965 -25.17 0.84 -22.52
N THR A 966 -24.53 0.62 -21.37
CA THR A 966 -23.37 -0.27 -21.27
C THR A 966 -23.26 -0.93 -19.91
N LYS A 967 -22.68 -2.14 -19.90
CA LYS A 967 -22.24 -2.84 -18.69
C LYS A 967 -20.76 -2.59 -18.36
N LYS A 968 -20.05 -1.87 -19.24
CA LYS A 968 -18.61 -1.58 -19.16
C LYS A 968 -18.38 -0.05 -19.24
N PRO A 969 -18.92 0.74 -18.29
CA PRO A 969 -18.90 2.20 -18.36
C PRO A 969 -17.47 2.78 -18.43
N TRP A 970 -16.51 2.11 -17.78
CA TRP A 970 -15.11 2.50 -17.72
C TRP A 970 -14.38 2.56 -19.09
N ILE A 971 -14.91 1.89 -20.12
CA ILE A 971 -14.38 2.01 -21.49
C ILE A 971 -14.64 3.41 -22.06
N PHE A 972 -15.73 4.04 -21.61
CA PHE A 972 -16.24 5.30 -22.16
C PHE A 972 -15.92 6.51 -21.27
N THR A 973 -15.24 6.30 -20.15
CA THR A 973 -14.77 7.37 -19.24
C THR A 973 -13.39 7.90 -19.63
N SER A 974 -12.81 7.42 -20.72
CA SER A 974 -11.62 7.98 -21.35
C SER A 974 -11.73 7.89 -22.86
N GLY A 975 -10.96 8.71 -23.56
CA GLY A 975 -10.85 8.61 -25.00
C GLY A 975 -9.79 9.51 -25.60
N TYR A 976 -9.54 9.29 -26.87
CA TYR A 976 -8.76 10.16 -27.74
C TYR A 976 -9.63 11.32 -28.23
N ALA A 977 -9.10 12.54 -28.17
CA ALA A 977 -9.74 13.79 -28.56
C ALA A 977 -8.80 14.64 -29.41
N ASN A 978 -8.43 14.13 -30.58
CA ASN A 978 -7.52 14.77 -31.53
C ASN A 978 -7.71 14.19 -32.94
N GLU A 979 -7.09 14.83 -33.94
CA GLU A 979 -7.23 14.52 -35.37
C GLU A 979 -6.04 13.72 -35.90
N LYS A 980 -4.95 13.62 -35.13
CA LYS A 980 -3.76 12.88 -35.55
C LYS A 980 -4.12 11.39 -35.76
N PRO A 981 -3.72 10.76 -36.88
CA PRO A 981 -4.05 9.36 -37.17
C PRO A 981 -3.56 8.40 -36.09
N LEU A 982 -4.39 7.42 -35.73
CA LEU A 982 -4.00 6.30 -34.88
C LEU A 982 -3.58 5.13 -35.78
N ALA A 983 -2.34 4.65 -35.67
CA ALA A 983 -1.85 3.50 -36.41
C ALA A 983 -1.34 2.43 -35.44
N PHE A 984 -1.77 1.18 -35.62
CA PHE A 984 -1.39 0.06 -34.74
C PHE A 984 -0.89 -1.11 -35.55
N ARG A 985 0.34 -1.56 -35.28
CA ARG A 985 0.93 -2.71 -35.97
C ARG A 985 0.20 -3.99 -35.62
N LEU A 986 -0.43 -4.63 -36.60
CA LEU A 986 -1.15 -5.90 -36.43
C LEU A 986 -0.47 -7.06 -37.16
N ILE A 987 0.36 -6.79 -38.16
CA ILE A 987 1.05 -7.82 -38.96
C ILE A 987 2.58 -7.63 -38.83
N GLY A 988 3.31 -8.74 -38.67
CA GLY A 988 4.77 -8.75 -38.58
C GLY A 988 5.45 -8.63 -39.94
N ASP A 989 6.74 -8.27 -39.95
CA ASP A 989 7.50 -8.14 -41.20
C ASP A 989 7.53 -9.47 -41.97
N GLY A 990 7.16 -9.42 -43.25
CA GLY A 990 7.12 -10.60 -44.13
C GLY A 990 5.94 -11.55 -43.90
N GLN A 991 5.00 -11.22 -43.00
CA GLN A 991 3.77 -11.99 -42.80
C GLN A 991 2.67 -11.58 -43.80
N PRO A 992 1.73 -12.48 -44.17
CA PRO A 992 0.64 -12.15 -45.09
C PRO A 992 -0.36 -11.17 -44.46
N SER A 993 -0.99 -10.35 -45.30
CA SER A 993 -2.11 -9.50 -44.88
C SER A 993 -3.23 -10.32 -44.25
N GLY A 994 -4.06 -9.66 -43.44
CA GLY A 994 -5.25 -10.25 -42.86
C GLY A 994 -6.44 -9.32 -42.99
N ALA A 995 -7.61 -9.89 -43.24
CA ALA A 995 -8.86 -9.19 -43.05
C ALA A 995 -9.21 -9.15 -41.55
N TYR A 996 -9.72 -8.01 -41.09
CA TYR A 996 -10.11 -7.80 -39.70
C TYR A 996 -11.53 -7.25 -39.61
N THR A 997 -12.26 -7.70 -38.59
CA THR A 997 -13.43 -7.01 -38.07
C THR A 997 -13.00 -6.01 -37.00
N VAL A 998 -13.32 -4.72 -37.21
CA VAL A 998 -12.97 -3.59 -36.34
C VAL A 998 -14.22 -3.02 -35.67
N ARG A 999 -14.19 -2.90 -34.34
CA ARG A 999 -15.22 -2.23 -33.53
C ARG A 999 -14.69 -0.91 -32.99
N LEU A 1000 -15.44 0.17 -33.16
CA LEU A 1000 -15.13 1.50 -32.66
C LEU A 1000 -16.11 1.90 -31.56
N PHE A 1001 -15.59 2.38 -30.42
CA PHE A 1001 -16.36 2.68 -29.22
C PHE A 1001 -16.46 4.20 -29.02
N PHE A 1002 -17.68 4.70 -28.87
CA PHE A 1002 -17.95 6.13 -28.71
C PHE A 1002 -18.90 6.42 -27.53
N ALA A 1003 -18.68 7.54 -26.88
CA ALA A 1003 -19.63 8.24 -26.03
C ALA A 1003 -19.31 9.74 -26.11
N GLU A 1004 -20.32 10.60 -26.06
CA GLU A 1004 -20.09 12.06 -25.99
C GLU A 1004 -19.77 12.42 -24.52
N PRO A 1005 -18.53 12.86 -24.21
CA PRO A 1005 -18.09 13.07 -22.83
C PRO A 1005 -18.54 14.40 -22.23
N GLU A 1006 -18.84 15.39 -23.07
CA GLU A 1006 -19.20 16.75 -22.68
C GLU A 1006 -20.72 16.94 -22.75
N ASP A 1007 -21.25 17.90 -22.00
CA ASP A 1007 -22.68 18.26 -22.02
C ASP A 1007 -23.01 19.12 -23.27
N LEU A 1008 -22.73 18.58 -24.46
CA LEU A 1008 -22.96 19.23 -25.75
C LEU A 1008 -24.36 18.95 -26.31
N GLU A 1009 -24.90 19.93 -27.03
CA GLU A 1009 -26.13 19.76 -27.81
C GLU A 1009 -25.89 18.87 -29.05
N VAL A 1010 -26.96 18.22 -29.49
CA VAL A 1010 -26.94 17.34 -30.66
C VAL A 1010 -26.48 18.12 -31.90
N GLY A 1011 -25.39 17.67 -32.53
CA GLY A 1011 -24.82 18.29 -33.73
C GLY A 1011 -23.65 19.24 -33.47
N GLN A 1012 -23.30 19.52 -32.21
CA GLN A 1012 -22.11 20.33 -31.89
C GLN A 1012 -20.78 19.59 -32.09
N ARG A 1013 -20.77 18.25 -32.03
CA ARG A 1013 -19.62 17.42 -32.41
C ARG A 1013 -20.02 16.51 -33.56
N VAL A 1014 -19.43 16.74 -34.73
CA VAL A 1014 -19.64 15.95 -35.94
C VAL A 1014 -18.32 15.78 -36.67
N PHE A 1015 -18.00 14.54 -37.06
CA PHE A 1015 -16.76 14.21 -37.77
C PHE A 1015 -16.95 12.92 -38.57
N SER A 1016 -16.11 12.70 -39.57
CA SER A 1016 -16.07 11.45 -40.34
C SER A 1016 -15.00 10.52 -39.78
N VAL A 1017 -15.17 9.21 -39.96
CA VAL A 1017 -14.21 8.19 -39.55
C VAL A 1017 -13.76 7.40 -40.76
N SER A 1018 -12.44 7.24 -40.92
CA SER A 1018 -11.83 6.44 -41.98
C SER A 1018 -10.99 5.31 -41.40
N LEU A 1019 -11.13 4.12 -41.99
CA LEU A 1019 -10.29 2.93 -41.73
C LEU A 1019 -9.50 2.61 -43.00
N MET A 1020 -8.18 2.49 -42.90
CA MET A 1020 -7.31 2.19 -44.05
C MET A 1020 -7.55 3.11 -45.26
N GLY A 1021 -7.72 4.42 -45.01
CA GLY A 1021 -8.01 5.42 -46.03
C GLY A 1021 -9.44 5.42 -46.61
N LYS A 1022 -10.30 4.47 -46.22
CA LYS A 1022 -11.71 4.41 -46.63
C LYS A 1022 -12.62 4.99 -45.55
N THR A 1023 -13.41 6.01 -45.89
CA THR A 1023 -14.46 6.55 -45.01
C THR A 1023 -15.51 5.48 -44.72
N VAL A 1024 -15.69 5.15 -43.43
CA VAL A 1024 -16.66 4.16 -42.94
C VAL A 1024 -17.83 4.80 -42.17
N LEU A 1025 -17.65 6.03 -41.67
CA LEU A 1025 -18.71 6.87 -41.12
C LEU A 1025 -18.55 8.28 -41.68
N GLU A 1026 -19.61 8.84 -42.26
CA GLU A 1026 -19.62 10.20 -42.80
C GLU A 1026 -20.47 11.12 -41.91
N ASP A 1027 -19.95 12.31 -41.60
CA ASP A 1027 -20.64 13.33 -40.76
C ASP A 1027 -21.30 12.73 -39.50
N PHE A 1028 -20.55 11.89 -38.78
CA PHE A 1028 -21.02 11.15 -37.61
C PHE A 1028 -21.10 12.05 -36.38
N GLY A 1029 -22.30 12.20 -35.81
CA GLY A 1029 -22.54 12.87 -34.54
C GLY A 1029 -22.84 11.86 -33.42
N ILE A 1030 -21.96 11.77 -32.42
CA ILE A 1030 -22.04 10.77 -31.34
C ILE A 1030 -23.36 10.91 -30.56
N ALA A 1031 -23.65 12.11 -30.05
CA ALA A 1031 -24.86 12.36 -29.26
C ALA A 1031 -26.16 12.08 -30.05
N ARG A 1032 -26.15 12.34 -31.37
CA ARG A 1032 -27.28 12.00 -32.25
C ARG A 1032 -27.46 10.49 -32.34
N ALA A 1033 -26.38 9.77 -32.60
CA ALA A 1033 -26.42 8.33 -32.82
C ALA A 1033 -26.72 7.54 -31.53
N ALA A 1034 -26.22 8.01 -30.38
CA ALA A 1034 -26.43 7.39 -29.07
C ALA A 1034 -27.73 7.85 -28.37
N GLY A 1035 -28.41 8.87 -28.90
CA GLY A 1035 -29.62 9.45 -28.30
C GLY A 1035 -29.35 10.24 -27.00
N GLY A 1036 -28.20 10.92 -26.93
CA GLY A 1036 -27.81 11.78 -25.80
C GLY A 1036 -26.31 11.74 -25.49
N VAL A 1037 -25.89 12.60 -24.56
CA VAL A 1037 -24.54 12.60 -23.99
C VAL A 1037 -24.38 11.47 -22.96
N ARG A 1038 -23.15 11.04 -22.66
CA ARG A 1038 -22.86 9.96 -21.70
C ARG A 1038 -23.62 8.65 -21.96
N LYS A 1039 -23.87 8.34 -23.24
CA LYS A 1039 -24.45 7.06 -23.70
C LYS A 1039 -23.45 6.34 -24.59
N ALA A 1040 -23.24 5.06 -24.31
CA ALA A 1040 -22.35 4.22 -25.09
C ALA A 1040 -22.95 3.86 -26.45
N ILE A 1041 -22.13 3.92 -27.50
CA ILE A 1041 -22.46 3.35 -28.82
C ILE A 1041 -21.22 2.70 -29.44
N VAL A 1042 -21.41 1.56 -30.09
CA VAL A 1042 -20.35 0.80 -30.78
C VAL A 1042 -20.71 0.66 -32.25
N LYS A 1043 -19.72 0.82 -33.14
CA LYS A 1043 -19.85 0.62 -34.59
C LYS A 1043 -18.87 -0.45 -35.06
N GLU A 1044 -19.35 -1.42 -35.83
CA GLU A 1044 -18.58 -2.57 -36.30
C GLU A 1044 -18.40 -2.53 -37.82
N PHE A 1045 -17.22 -2.91 -38.30
CA PHE A 1045 -16.85 -2.95 -39.71
C PHE A 1045 -16.03 -4.20 -39.99
N SER A 1046 -16.47 -5.05 -40.92
CA SER A 1046 -15.79 -6.29 -41.32
C SER A 1046 -15.04 -6.15 -42.65
N GLY A 1047 -14.13 -7.07 -42.93
CA GLY A 1047 -13.35 -7.13 -44.16
C GLY A 1047 -12.31 -6.02 -44.29
N ILE A 1048 -11.79 -5.51 -43.17
CA ILE A 1048 -10.76 -4.46 -43.17
C ILE A 1048 -9.40 -5.11 -43.43
N GLU A 1049 -8.91 -4.99 -44.66
CA GLU A 1049 -7.62 -5.55 -45.08
C GLU A 1049 -6.45 -4.77 -44.45
N VAL A 1050 -5.67 -5.42 -43.59
CA VAL A 1050 -4.48 -4.85 -42.93
C VAL A 1050 -3.23 -5.57 -43.43
N ARG A 1051 -2.25 -4.79 -43.94
CA ARG A 1051 -0.96 -5.31 -44.42
C ARG A 1051 0.14 -5.23 -43.37
N ASP A 1052 0.18 -4.14 -42.62
CA ASP A 1052 1.15 -3.84 -41.57
C ASP A 1052 0.45 -3.23 -40.34
N GLU A 1053 -0.11 -2.03 -40.48
CA GLU A 1053 -0.76 -1.25 -39.44
C GLU A 1053 -2.25 -1.04 -39.74
N LEU A 1054 -3.09 -1.16 -38.72
CA LEU A 1054 -4.47 -0.68 -38.75
C LEU A 1054 -4.46 0.83 -38.53
N GLU A 1055 -4.79 1.59 -39.58
CA GLU A 1055 -4.93 3.04 -39.51
C GLU A 1055 -6.38 3.48 -39.27
N ILE A 1056 -6.61 4.28 -38.23
CA ILE A 1056 -7.88 4.92 -37.87
C ILE A 1056 -7.69 6.43 -37.93
N ARG A 1057 -8.49 7.12 -38.75
CA ARG A 1057 -8.50 8.59 -38.84
C ARG A 1057 -9.84 9.17 -38.40
N LEU A 1058 -9.78 10.21 -37.58
CA LEU A 1058 -10.92 11.04 -37.23
C LEU A 1058 -10.81 12.37 -37.98
N LEU A 1059 -11.74 12.61 -38.91
CA LEU A 1059 -11.70 13.72 -39.85
C LEU A 1059 -12.73 14.77 -39.43
N PRO A 1060 -12.31 15.99 -39.03
CA PRO A 1060 -13.26 17.05 -38.65
C PRO A 1060 -14.27 17.33 -39.75
N SER A 1061 -15.53 17.55 -39.37
CA SER A 1061 -16.52 18.07 -40.31
C SER A 1061 -16.43 19.58 -40.37
N SER A 1062 -16.47 20.15 -41.58
CA SER A 1062 -16.61 21.60 -41.78
C SER A 1062 -18.00 22.12 -41.37
N LYS A 1063 -18.96 21.22 -41.09
CA LYS A 1063 -20.37 21.53 -40.80
C LYS A 1063 -20.70 21.68 -39.30
N ALA A 1064 -19.77 21.44 -38.39
CA ALA A 1064 -20.01 21.50 -36.93
C ALA A 1064 -19.14 22.55 -36.22
N ALA A 1065 -19.47 22.83 -34.96
CA ALA A 1065 -18.64 23.66 -34.09
C ALA A 1065 -17.22 23.07 -34.00
N MET A 1066 -16.20 23.90 -33.71
CA MET A 1066 -14.77 23.55 -33.66
C MET A 1066 -14.40 22.57 -32.51
N ASN A 1067 -15.26 21.60 -32.21
CA ASN A 1067 -15.07 20.57 -31.21
C ASN A 1067 -14.28 19.40 -31.81
N LYS A 1068 -13.19 19.01 -31.14
CA LYS A 1068 -12.30 17.93 -31.60
C LYS A 1068 -13.07 16.61 -31.77
N PRO A 1069 -12.76 15.77 -32.76
CA PRO A 1069 -13.38 14.46 -32.84
C PRO A 1069 -12.97 13.57 -31.66
N VAL A 1070 -13.79 12.57 -31.33
CA VAL A 1070 -13.61 11.73 -30.14
C VAL A 1070 -13.75 10.24 -30.46
N LEU A 1071 -12.88 9.40 -29.87
CA LEU A 1071 -12.97 7.94 -29.88
C LEU A 1071 -12.57 7.38 -28.51
N CYS A 1072 -13.40 6.56 -27.88
CA CYS A 1072 -13.12 5.99 -26.55
C CYS A 1072 -12.17 4.79 -26.63
N GLY A 1073 -12.30 3.97 -27.66
CA GLY A 1073 -11.48 2.77 -27.83
C GLY A 1073 -11.82 2.02 -29.11
N PHE A 1074 -11.09 0.94 -29.38
CA PHE A 1074 -11.40 0.03 -30.47
C PHE A 1074 -11.07 -1.42 -30.12
N GLN A 1075 -11.69 -2.34 -30.85
CA GLN A 1075 -11.27 -3.73 -30.91
C GLN A 1075 -11.00 -4.12 -32.36
N ALA A 1076 -10.05 -5.02 -32.60
CA ALA A 1076 -9.84 -5.64 -33.90
C ALA A 1076 -9.68 -7.15 -33.73
N PHE A 1077 -10.37 -7.91 -34.57
CA PHE A 1077 -10.37 -9.37 -34.60
C PHE A 1077 -10.01 -9.82 -36.01
N ARG A 1078 -9.06 -10.74 -36.15
CA ARG A 1078 -8.71 -11.31 -37.46
C ARG A 1078 -9.80 -12.28 -37.91
N GLU A 1079 -10.17 -12.22 -39.19
CA GLU A 1079 -11.22 -13.03 -39.82
C GLU A 1079 -10.77 -14.42 -40.26
#